data_AF-A0A8H5Q9P1-F1
#
_entry.id   AF-A0A8H5Q9P1-F1
#
_cell.length_a   1.000
_cell.length_b   1.000
_cell.length_c   1.000
_cell.angle_alpha   90.00
_cell.angle_beta   90.00
_cell.angle_gamma   90.00
#
_symmetry.space_group_name_H-M   'P 1'
#
loop_
_entity.id
_entity.type
_entity.pdbx_description
1 polymer ?
#
loop_
_entity_poly.entity_id
_entity_poly.type
_entity_poly.pdbx_seq_one_letter_code
_entity_poly.pdbx_strand_id
1 'polypeptide(L)'
;MRTSFSSILFSLWLLCLGVLAHDESCGCTVKYIVVEMPSQTVAAQTKPPTITSVQTKPTNIRSKPNQTTVRASSTSAHHNTTATFLPKPPAKVDLSNPENAVPKKNISMSYGDVEKPRNQTFPTLNTTAPKGAIDMDLVMNHPAVVLDHIDAIVSVECTADSVKVQFGKSAAYEKAIDTWSDDEPFILITNNLGNCKTDIGQAFYLVDGVTTDKGDKTITCHAAEQELADIAETCEMSFTSIPATKLTKRLTLNPSLSLNFGTGLERDTVLFQEQPWVTIKAEKAEFSSTVSFSGRAKYNFWRFKMEDLYFDLNTHFSADVALAADVAAAWSRSILYDPDTLTYTLVEVPGILSLGPGLSFAVGVDVDTSAAVAVRAGAGIAIPAANVHLDFLDSGKNAATGWEPQYTSYANITESVEVGLNASASLTVQLTFKLLGGLVDLSSGLTATPEFVNKFTLDAAQSAHASNDGAGVNLLDAEKVAPATTTGSELAVANESKDCGVSLKSDFIFDLEGFATKWWKANLYHVEVPITDLKSLLNVKHGEPYMARHPANAVTVNRCDVEGDILSKLSMNPIDVAQSGNTAYTVKTATAYAYDAKTKMLVQEYLPNVVDLKTYSLNHFASPTPEHLRKPAHELGKVLAMYMVKFHDMTREIVQDSLEQKQTQHLSGFKRVIDTSNEMQRLKHCINFDGLIDRVDQFPGILLEAKDTLRLVKNMALHELSDPSADLTLIHGDYHTQNILLEDDNLEPKSLRTLYVIDWENSQVGVPSLDHGGMLGEMYVLWKYKRIDAGLWMLQGYAEGLGPRTEDATWRVALQVGVHLLSFGTLSTGWGTTEEVEDMARLARDVIVKAWTRDRSWFDKSDFACLFAATLQD
;
A
#
# COMPACT_ATOMS: atom_id res chain seq x y z
N MET A 1 3.53 -75.41 -7.81
CA MET A 1 2.22 -74.75 -7.62
C MET A 1 2.21 -73.99 -6.29
N ARG A 2 2.53 -72.70 -6.35
CA ARG A 2 2.28 -71.61 -5.37
C ARG A 2 3.00 -70.40 -5.96
N THR A 3 2.44 -69.89 -7.04
CA THR A 3 2.85 -68.66 -7.72
C THR A 3 2.32 -67.48 -6.90
N SER A 4 3.23 -66.58 -6.52
CA SER A 4 2.95 -65.43 -5.65
C SER A 4 1.99 -64.47 -6.35
N PHE A 5 0.82 -64.26 -5.75
CA PHE A 5 -0.18 -63.27 -6.15
C PHE A 5 0.35 -61.81 -6.10
N SER A 6 1.52 -61.58 -5.49
CA SER A 6 2.11 -60.25 -5.32
C SER A 6 2.72 -59.67 -6.60
N SER A 7 3.22 -60.50 -7.51
CA SER A 7 3.84 -60.04 -8.76
C SER A 7 2.81 -59.73 -9.86
N ILE A 8 1.61 -60.32 -9.79
CA ILE A 8 0.50 -60.01 -10.71
C ILE A 8 -0.18 -58.68 -10.33
N LEU A 9 -0.30 -58.38 -9.04
CA LEU A 9 -0.83 -57.09 -8.57
C LEU A 9 0.12 -55.91 -8.86
N PHE A 10 1.44 -56.14 -8.81
CA PHE A 10 2.45 -55.12 -9.11
C PHE A 10 2.63 -54.88 -10.63
N SER A 11 2.41 -55.91 -11.46
CA SER A 11 2.40 -55.76 -12.93
C SER A 11 1.09 -55.11 -13.45
N LEU A 12 -0.04 -55.32 -12.75
CA LEU A 12 -1.26 -54.51 -12.93
C LEU A 12 -1.08 -53.05 -12.47
N TRP A 13 -0.21 -52.79 -11.49
CA TRP A 13 0.13 -51.45 -11.00
C TRP A 13 0.95 -50.63 -12.01
N LEU A 14 1.81 -51.27 -12.81
CA LEU A 14 2.55 -50.63 -13.91
C LEU A 14 1.72 -50.40 -15.18
N LEU A 15 0.67 -51.20 -15.41
CA LEU A 15 -0.24 -51.05 -16.56
C LEU A 15 -1.26 -49.90 -16.40
N CYS A 16 -1.55 -49.48 -15.17
CA CYS A 16 -2.45 -48.35 -14.88
C CYS A 16 -1.77 -46.97 -14.96
N LEU A 17 -0.48 -46.90 -15.35
CA LEU A 17 0.25 -45.64 -15.59
C LEU A 17 -0.07 -45.00 -16.95
N GLY A 18 -0.97 -45.59 -17.76
CA GLY A 18 -1.39 -45.06 -19.06
C GLY A 18 -2.81 -44.48 -19.03
N VAL A 19 -2.91 -43.18 -19.33
CA VAL A 19 -4.13 -42.42 -19.74
C VAL A 19 -5.07 -42.10 -18.56
N LEU A 20 -5.25 -40.83 -18.17
CA LEU A 20 -6.02 -39.80 -18.89
C LEU A 20 -5.38 -38.41 -18.73
N ALA A 21 -5.20 -37.71 -19.85
CA ALA A 21 -5.05 -36.26 -19.83
C ALA A 21 -6.40 -35.65 -19.42
N HIS A 22 -6.46 -35.07 -18.24
CA HIS A 22 -7.52 -34.13 -17.89
C HIS A 22 -6.88 -32.78 -17.61
N ASP A 23 -7.40 -31.79 -18.34
CA ASP A 23 -7.03 -30.40 -18.27
C ASP A 23 -7.66 -29.83 -16.99
N GLU A 24 -6.86 -29.66 -15.93
CA GLU A 24 -7.32 -28.99 -14.71
C GLU A 24 -6.49 -27.73 -14.47
N SER A 25 -7.19 -26.61 -14.57
CA SER A 25 -6.66 -25.27 -14.36
C SER A 25 -6.16 -25.09 -12.93
N CYS A 26 -4.95 -24.54 -12.80
CA CYS A 26 -4.31 -24.20 -11.54
C CYS A 26 -5.14 -23.15 -10.77
N GLY A 27 -5.82 -23.57 -9.68
CA GLY A 27 -6.51 -22.66 -8.78
C GLY A 27 -5.56 -22.00 -7.80
N CYS A 28 -5.31 -20.69 -7.94
CA CYS A 28 -4.50 -19.92 -7.01
C CYS A 28 -5.28 -19.59 -5.73
N THR A 29 -4.75 -19.97 -4.56
CA THR A 29 -5.28 -19.52 -3.25
C THR A 29 -4.24 -18.65 -2.56
N VAL A 30 -4.35 -17.32 -2.69
CA VAL A 30 -3.47 -16.36 -2.02
C VAL A 30 -4.02 -16.07 -0.62
N LYS A 31 -3.25 -16.35 0.44
CA LYS A 31 -3.70 -16.22 1.83
C LYS A 31 -3.30 -14.92 2.54
N TYR A 32 -2.33 -14.16 2.03
CA TYR A 32 -1.97 -12.85 2.59
C TYR A 32 -1.20 -12.04 1.54
N ILE A 33 -1.44 -10.73 1.50
CA ILE A 33 -0.65 -9.78 0.71
C ILE A 33 -0.13 -8.72 1.67
N VAL A 34 1.19 -8.69 1.87
CA VAL A 34 1.87 -7.62 2.62
C VAL A 34 2.52 -6.70 1.60
N VAL A 35 2.08 -5.44 1.57
CA VAL A 35 2.65 -4.42 0.68
C VAL A 35 3.35 -3.39 1.55
N GLU A 36 4.68 -3.48 1.59
CA GLU A 36 5.54 -2.44 2.14
C GLU A 36 6.02 -1.52 1.01
N MET A 37 5.59 -0.26 1.07
CA MET A 37 5.96 0.76 0.08
C MET A 37 7.39 1.27 0.37
N PRO A 38 8.22 1.51 -0.67
CA PRO A 38 9.56 2.06 -0.47
C PRO A 38 9.50 3.47 0.15
N SER A 39 10.38 3.75 1.11
CA SER A 39 10.57 5.09 1.66
C SER A 39 11.25 5.99 0.62
N GLN A 40 10.80 7.25 0.50
CA GLN A 40 11.37 8.16 -0.48
C GLN A 40 12.85 8.44 -0.23
N THR A 41 13.66 8.30 -1.29
CA THR A 41 15.00 8.89 -1.37
C THR A 41 14.86 10.29 -1.96
N VAL A 42 15.30 11.31 -1.22
CA VAL A 42 15.24 12.72 -1.63
C VAL A 42 16.08 12.93 -2.89
N ALA A 43 15.44 12.93 -4.07
CA ALA A 43 16.06 13.38 -5.30
C ALA A 43 15.96 14.91 -5.37
N ALA A 44 17.11 15.60 -5.28
CA ALA A 44 17.19 17.04 -5.46
C ALA A 44 16.80 17.41 -6.90
N GLN A 45 15.57 17.88 -7.12
CA GLN A 45 15.17 18.48 -8.39
C GLN A 45 15.37 20.00 -8.35
N THR A 46 16.21 20.47 -9.27
CA THR A 46 16.57 21.88 -9.46
C THR A 46 15.76 22.49 -10.60
N LYS A 47 14.53 22.95 -10.31
CA LYS A 47 13.91 24.15 -10.92
C LYS A 47 12.48 24.40 -10.41
N PRO A 48 12.07 25.66 -10.13
CA PRO A 48 10.67 25.97 -9.83
C PRO A 48 9.79 25.78 -11.09
N PRO A 49 8.61 25.15 -11.00
CA PRO A 49 7.66 25.08 -12.10
C PRO A 49 6.97 26.42 -12.32
N THR A 50 6.78 26.79 -13.59
CA THR A 50 6.06 28.00 -14.01
C THR A 50 4.56 27.77 -13.93
N ILE A 51 3.85 28.63 -13.19
CA ILE A 51 2.38 28.63 -13.07
C ILE A 51 1.78 28.87 -14.47
N THR A 52 1.15 27.85 -15.03
CA THR A 52 0.33 27.98 -16.24
C THR A 52 -1.11 27.66 -15.84
N SER A 53 -2.04 28.58 -16.13
CA SER A 53 -3.47 28.41 -15.87
C SER A 53 -4.00 27.15 -16.55
N VAL A 54 -4.33 26.12 -15.79
CA VAL A 54 -4.89 24.87 -16.32
C VAL A 54 -6.40 25.03 -16.49
N GLN A 55 -6.86 24.96 -17.75
CA GLN A 55 -8.27 24.75 -18.06
C GLN A 55 -8.72 23.40 -17.51
N THR A 56 -9.80 23.41 -16.75
CA THR A 56 -10.44 22.24 -16.15
C THR A 56 -10.90 21.26 -17.23
N LYS A 57 -10.19 20.15 -17.37
CA LYS A 57 -10.69 18.95 -18.05
C LYS A 57 -11.61 18.22 -17.07
N PRO A 58 -12.80 17.73 -17.47
CA PRO A 58 -13.69 17.04 -16.54
C PRO A 58 -13.07 15.70 -16.16
N THR A 59 -12.64 15.59 -14.90
CA THR A 59 -12.26 14.32 -14.29
C THR A 59 -13.53 13.51 -14.08
N ASN A 60 -13.53 12.24 -14.51
CA ASN A 60 -14.64 11.31 -14.27
C ASN A 60 -14.87 11.17 -12.77
N ILE A 61 -15.90 11.85 -12.25
CA ILE A 61 -16.35 11.70 -10.87
C ILE A 61 -16.91 10.27 -10.76
N ARG A 62 -16.14 9.36 -10.15
CA ARG A 62 -16.63 8.05 -9.72
C ARG A 62 -17.83 8.32 -8.81
N SER A 63 -18.98 7.72 -9.11
CA SER A 63 -20.20 7.86 -8.32
C SER A 63 -19.92 7.40 -6.89
N LYS A 64 -19.85 8.35 -5.93
CA LYS A 64 -19.69 8.04 -4.51
C LYS A 64 -20.89 7.19 -4.06
N PRO A 65 -20.69 6.01 -3.44
CA PRO A 65 -21.78 5.27 -2.81
C PRO A 65 -22.41 6.11 -1.69
N ASN A 66 -23.61 5.73 -1.23
CA ASN A 66 -24.34 6.45 -0.17
C ASN A 66 -23.43 6.71 1.04
N GLN A 67 -23.10 7.98 1.28
CA GLN A 67 -22.20 8.40 2.34
C GLN A 67 -22.94 8.44 3.69
N THR A 68 -22.43 7.72 4.68
CA THR A 68 -22.93 7.78 6.06
C THR A 68 -22.04 8.70 6.87
N THR A 69 -22.61 9.81 7.35
CA THR A 69 -21.89 10.72 8.26
C THR A 69 -22.10 10.25 9.70
N VAL A 70 -21.01 9.96 10.39
CA VAL A 70 -20.99 9.62 11.81
C VAL A 70 -20.42 10.80 12.57
N ARG A 71 -21.19 11.31 13.53
CA ARG A 71 -20.74 12.37 14.44
C ARG A 71 -20.43 11.77 15.80
N ALA A 72 -19.31 12.16 16.38
CA ALA A 72 -18.94 11.72 17.72
C ALA A 72 -19.96 12.22 18.76
N SER A 73 -20.41 11.35 19.65
CA SER A 73 -21.02 11.77 20.92
C SER A 73 -19.90 12.09 21.91
N SER A 74 -19.20 13.22 21.74
CA SER A 74 -18.06 13.55 22.60
C SER A 74 -18.51 13.88 24.03
N THR A 75 -18.07 13.09 25.01
CA THR A 75 -18.16 13.39 26.46
C THR A 75 -17.04 14.31 26.95
N SER A 76 -16.06 14.63 26.11
CA SER A 76 -15.00 15.61 26.35
C SER A 76 -15.14 16.78 25.38
N ALA A 77 -15.97 17.75 25.74
CA ALA A 77 -16.05 19.02 25.00
C ALA A 77 -14.66 19.67 25.01
N HIS A 78 -14.02 19.80 23.84
CA HIS A 78 -12.92 20.75 23.68
C HIS A 78 -13.47 22.13 24.06
N HIS A 79 -12.92 22.74 25.11
CA HIS A 79 -13.43 24.00 25.63
C HIS A 79 -13.09 25.14 24.67
N ASN A 80 -14.07 25.63 23.91
CA ASN A 80 -13.99 26.93 23.27
C ASN A 80 -13.68 27.95 24.36
N THR A 81 -12.51 28.59 24.31
CA THR A 81 -12.22 29.69 25.21
C THR A 81 -12.56 30.98 24.47
N THR A 82 -13.80 31.44 24.59
CA THR A 82 -14.18 32.75 24.07
C THR A 82 -13.70 33.83 25.03
N ALA A 83 -12.82 34.69 24.54
CA ALA A 83 -12.43 35.91 25.22
C ALA A 83 -13.44 37.01 24.88
N THR A 84 -14.50 37.13 25.68
CA THR A 84 -15.51 38.16 25.49
C THR A 84 -15.01 39.50 26.02
N PHE A 85 -15.01 40.52 25.15
CA PHE A 85 -14.66 41.89 25.51
C PHE A 85 -15.95 42.65 25.84
N LEU A 86 -16.01 43.22 27.06
CA LEU A 86 -17.18 43.96 27.53
C LEU A 86 -16.97 45.47 27.36
N PRO A 87 -18.05 46.26 27.18
CA PRO A 87 -17.95 47.71 27.07
C PRO A 87 -17.24 48.34 28.28
N LYS A 88 -16.37 49.31 28.02
CA LYS A 88 -15.73 50.15 29.04
C LYS A 88 -15.48 51.56 28.52
N PRO A 89 -15.34 52.56 29.39
CA PRO A 89 -14.92 53.89 28.97
C PRO A 89 -13.53 53.88 28.30
N PRO A 90 -13.33 54.60 27.18
CA PRO A 90 -12.02 54.80 26.58
C PRO A 90 -11.07 55.54 27.54
N ALA A 91 -9.79 55.15 27.56
CA ALA A 91 -8.79 55.73 28.48
C ALA A 91 -8.55 57.24 28.30
N LYS A 92 -8.95 57.81 27.16
CA LYS A 92 -8.78 59.23 26.82
C LYS A 92 -10.00 60.09 27.20
N VAL A 93 -11.09 59.49 27.66
CA VAL A 93 -12.33 60.20 28.01
C VAL A 93 -12.33 60.54 29.49
N ASP A 94 -12.42 61.84 29.81
CA ASP A 94 -12.68 62.31 31.17
C ASP A 94 -14.17 62.17 31.48
N LEU A 95 -14.51 61.14 32.27
CA LEU A 95 -15.88 60.80 32.66
C LEU A 95 -16.61 61.89 33.47
N SER A 96 -15.85 62.81 34.07
CA SER A 96 -16.40 63.90 34.89
C SER A 96 -16.75 65.15 34.08
N ASN A 97 -16.40 65.18 32.79
CA ASN A 97 -16.66 66.30 31.90
C ASN A 97 -18.17 66.38 31.56
N PRO A 98 -18.88 67.47 31.94
CA PRO A 98 -20.31 67.60 31.65
C PRO A 98 -20.61 67.68 30.13
N GLU A 99 -19.62 67.98 29.29
CA GLU A 99 -19.75 67.94 27.83
C GLU A 99 -19.92 66.51 27.26
N ASN A 100 -19.81 65.46 28.08
CA ASN A 100 -20.14 64.09 27.68
C ASN A 100 -21.65 63.87 27.54
N ALA A 101 -22.49 64.73 28.15
CA ALA A 101 -23.95 64.69 28.02
C ALA A 101 -24.46 65.33 26.71
N VAL A 102 -23.60 66.00 25.94
CA VAL A 102 -24.00 66.67 24.70
C VAL A 102 -23.94 65.69 23.52
N PRO A 103 -25.02 65.53 22.73
CA PRO A 103 -25.03 64.65 21.55
C PRO A 103 -23.95 65.02 20.53
N LYS A 104 -23.17 64.03 20.05
CA LYS A 104 -22.09 64.20 19.07
C LYS A 104 -22.16 63.16 17.97
N LYS A 105 -21.81 63.53 16.73
CA LYS A 105 -21.74 62.56 15.63
C LYS A 105 -20.58 61.58 15.74
N ASN A 106 -19.42 62.05 16.23
CA ASN A 106 -18.23 61.21 16.37
C ASN A 106 -18.17 60.62 17.77
N ILE A 107 -18.19 59.30 17.87
CA ILE A 107 -18.24 58.56 19.12
C ILE A 107 -17.06 57.59 19.19
N SER A 108 -16.25 57.69 20.23
CA SER A 108 -15.22 56.68 20.53
C SER A 108 -15.73 55.76 21.63
N MET A 109 -15.72 54.46 21.41
CA MET A 109 -16.09 53.42 22.38
C MET A 109 -14.90 52.51 22.64
N SER A 110 -14.90 51.80 23.77
CA SER A 110 -13.85 50.84 24.10
C SER A 110 -14.48 49.59 24.68
N TYR A 111 -13.89 48.43 24.40
CA TYR A 111 -14.27 47.14 24.97
C TYR A 111 -13.03 46.51 25.57
N GLY A 112 -13.09 45.81 26.71
CA GLY A 112 -11.87 45.24 27.33
C GLY A 112 -12.08 44.58 28.68
N ASP A 113 -10.96 44.32 29.38
CA ASP A 113 -10.97 43.84 30.77
C ASP A 113 -11.75 44.82 31.66
N VAL A 114 -12.76 44.32 32.36
CA VAL A 114 -13.54 45.10 33.31
C VAL A 114 -12.98 44.78 34.70
N GLU A 115 -12.22 45.71 35.28
CA GLU A 115 -11.97 45.68 36.72
C GLU A 115 -13.34 45.68 37.41
N LYS A 116 -13.61 44.66 38.24
CA LYS A 116 -14.91 44.41 38.90
C LYS A 116 -15.75 45.70 39.05
N PRO A 117 -16.94 45.76 38.43
CA PRO A 117 -17.74 46.98 38.44
C PRO A 117 -18.11 47.35 39.88
N ARG A 118 -18.04 48.67 40.19
CA ARG A 118 -18.62 49.21 41.42
C ARG A 118 -20.12 48.90 41.40
N ASN A 119 -20.55 48.02 42.31
CA ASN A 119 -21.95 47.73 42.66
C ASN A 119 -22.85 47.19 41.53
N GLN A 120 -22.40 46.20 40.75
CA GLN A 120 -23.29 45.47 39.84
C GLN A 120 -23.19 43.96 40.08
N THR A 121 -24.33 43.32 40.37
CA THR A 121 -24.49 41.86 40.44
C THR A 121 -24.68 41.31 39.03
N PHE A 122 -23.58 40.89 38.40
CA PHE A 122 -23.64 40.07 37.19
C PHE A 122 -23.84 38.59 37.58
N PRO A 123 -24.51 37.77 36.74
CA PRO A 123 -24.42 36.32 36.86
C PRO A 123 -22.95 35.90 36.87
N THR A 124 -22.59 34.91 37.69
CA THR A 124 -21.21 34.42 37.81
C THR A 124 -20.71 33.90 36.45
N LEU A 125 -20.08 34.78 35.67
CA LEU A 125 -19.43 34.41 34.41
C LEU A 125 -18.05 33.84 34.75
N ASN A 126 -17.79 32.62 34.33
CA ASN A 126 -16.53 31.90 34.53
C ASN A 126 -15.44 32.43 33.57
N THR A 127 -15.27 33.75 33.48
CA THR A 127 -14.36 34.41 32.54
C THR A 127 -13.10 34.88 33.26
N THR A 128 -11.96 34.30 32.90
CA THR A 128 -10.69 35.02 33.01
C THR A 128 -10.78 36.18 32.02
N ALA A 129 -11.08 37.39 32.50
CA ALA A 129 -11.20 38.54 31.63
C ALA A 129 -9.86 38.78 30.89
N PRO A 130 -9.91 38.90 29.56
CA PRO A 130 -8.70 39.02 28.76
C PRO A 130 -8.04 40.40 28.90
N LYS A 131 -6.73 40.45 29.15
CA LYS A 131 -5.98 41.73 29.18
C LYS A 131 -5.94 42.36 27.78
N GLY A 132 -6.69 43.44 27.61
CA GLY A 132 -6.58 44.34 26.46
C GLY A 132 -7.78 45.25 26.27
N ALA A 133 -7.80 45.99 25.15
CA ALA A 133 -8.95 46.78 24.73
C ALA A 133 -9.13 46.82 23.21
N ILE A 134 -10.38 46.87 22.76
CA ILE A 134 -10.79 47.14 21.38
C ILE A 134 -11.40 48.53 21.41
N ASP A 135 -10.74 49.51 20.80
CA ASP A 135 -11.27 50.86 20.68
C ASP A 135 -11.98 50.97 19.32
N MET A 136 -13.17 51.54 19.32
CA MET A 136 -14.01 51.69 18.14
C MET A 136 -14.44 53.14 17.99
N ASP A 137 -14.06 53.75 16.87
CA ASP A 137 -14.47 55.09 16.49
C ASP A 137 -15.61 55.00 15.47
N LEU A 138 -16.75 55.56 15.85
CA LEU A 138 -17.98 55.61 15.06
C LEU A 138 -18.24 57.04 14.60
N VAL A 139 -18.79 57.17 13.39
CA VAL A 139 -19.54 58.36 12.97
C VAL A 139 -20.98 57.91 12.83
N MET A 140 -21.88 58.55 13.58
CA MET A 140 -23.29 58.18 13.65
C MET A 140 -24.12 59.02 12.68
N ASN A 141 -25.19 58.43 12.12
CA ASN A 141 -26.11 59.15 11.22
C ASN A 141 -26.91 60.24 11.96
N HIS A 142 -27.19 60.01 13.24
CA HIS A 142 -27.72 60.97 14.21
C HIS A 142 -26.68 61.27 15.30
N PRO A 143 -26.64 62.49 15.88
CA PRO A 143 -25.82 62.75 17.06
C PRO A 143 -26.11 61.75 18.18
N ALA A 144 -25.10 61.37 18.97
CA ALA A 144 -25.22 60.32 19.97
C ALA A 144 -24.63 60.71 21.33
N VAL A 145 -25.17 60.12 22.39
CA VAL A 145 -24.68 60.26 23.76
C VAL A 145 -24.38 58.87 24.32
N VAL A 146 -23.15 58.68 24.80
CA VAL A 146 -22.75 57.45 25.48
C VAL A 146 -22.93 57.64 26.97
N LEU A 147 -23.99 57.04 27.53
CA LEU A 147 -24.31 57.16 28.95
C LEU A 147 -23.19 56.61 29.84
N ASP A 148 -22.49 55.58 29.36
CA ASP A 148 -21.32 54.98 30.04
C ASP A 148 -20.16 55.96 30.23
N HIS A 149 -20.14 57.10 29.51
CA HIS A 149 -19.11 58.13 29.62
C HIS A 149 -19.44 59.23 30.63
N ILE A 150 -20.54 59.12 31.38
CA ILE A 150 -21.02 60.18 32.27
C ILE A 150 -21.03 59.67 33.71
N ASP A 151 -20.05 60.08 34.52
CA ASP A 151 -19.95 59.66 35.94
C ASP A 151 -21.07 60.24 36.84
N ALA A 152 -21.83 61.20 36.31
CA ALA A 152 -22.92 61.88 37.01
C ALA A 152 -24.23 61.10 36.96
N ILE A 153 -24.35 60.03 36.17
CA ILE A 153 -25.55 59.19 36.09
C ILE A 153 -25.60 58.25 37.30
N VAL A 154 -26.77 58.20 37.95
CA VAL A 154 -27.04 57.39 39.16
C VAL A 154 -27.74 56.09 38.78
N SER A 155 -28.68 56.15 37.85
CA SER A 155 -29.40 54.97 37.35
C SER A 155 -29.87 55.20 35.92
N VAL A 156 -30.02 54.10 35.19
CA VAL A 156 -30.71 54.03 33.90
C VAL A 156 -31.77 52.94 34.05
N GLU A 157 -32.98 53.17 33.55
CA GLU A 157 -34.08 52.19 33.53
C GLU A 157 -34.60 52.10 32.10
N CYS A 158 -34.64 50.91 31.51
CA CYS A 158 -35.14 50.71 30.15
C CYS A 158 -36.43 49.88 30.10
N THR A 159 -37.34 50.27 29.23
CA THR A 159 -38.50 49.50 28.77
C THR A 159 -38.37 49.21 27.27
N ALA A 160 -39.37 48.56 26.66
CA ALA A 160 -39.36 48.29 25.21
C ALA A 160 -39.40 49.58 24.35
N ASP A 161 -39.82 50.70 24.94
CA ASP A 161 -40.15 51.97 24.28
C ASP A 161 -39.58 53.21 24.99
N SER A 162 -38.83 53.03 26.09
CA SER A 162 -38.28 54.18 26.83
C SER A 162 -36.95 53.89 27.52
N VAL A 163 -36.12 54.92 27.63
CA VAL A 163 -34.87 54.95 28.38
C VAL A 163 -34.93 56.11 29.37
N LYS A 164 -34.93 55.80 30.66
CA LYS A 164 -35.01 56.78 31.75
C LYS A 164 -33.65 56.90 32.45
N VAL A 165 -33.12 58.11 32.53
CA VAL A 165 -31.77 58.42 33.04
C VAL A 165 -31.86 59.35 34.24
N GLN A 166 -31.31 58.96 35.38
CA GLN A 166 -31.26 59.77 36.60
C GLN A 166 -29.85 60.33 36.85
N PHE A 167 -29.75 61.62 37.19
CA PHE A 167 -28.48 62.30 37.43
C PHE A 167 -28.26 62.67 38.90
N GLY A 168 -27.04 62.46 39.41
CA GLY A 168 -26.62 62.79 40.78
C GLY A 168 -25.97 64.17 40.90
N LYS A 169 -25.30 64.66 39.85
CA LYS A 169 -24.65 65.99 39.80
C LYS A 169 -25.41 66.96 38.89
N SER A 170 -25.48 68.23 39.25
CA SER A 170 -26.28 69.22 38.49
C SER A 170 -25.68 69.61 37.14
N ALA A 171 -24.35 69.68 36.97
CA ALA A 171 -23.76 70.24 35.74
C ALA A 171 -24.00 69.41 34.45
N ALA A 172 -23.92 68.08 34.54
CA ALA A 172 -24.22 67.20 33.40
C ALA A 172 -25.73 67.13 33.11
N TYR A 173 -26.56 67.21 34.16
CA TYR A 173 -28.02 67.27 34.03
C TYR A 173 -28.48 68.54 33.31
N GLU A 174 -27.94 69.71 33.67
CA GLU A 174 -28.25 70.97 32.99
C GLU A 174 -27.83 70.92 31.51
N LYS A 175 -26.67 70.31 31.19
CA LYS A 175 -26.25 70.10 29.80
C LYS A 175 -27.17 69.16 29.03
N ALA A 176 -27.63 68.07 29.66
CA ALA A 176 -28.57 67.16 29.06
C ALA A 176 -29.92 67.84 28.78
N ILE A 177 -30.47 68.62 29.72
CA ILE A 177 -31.71 69.39 29.50
C ILE A 177 -31.56 70.41 28.36
N ASP A 178 -30.41 71.06 28.26
CA ASP A 178 -30.17 72.09 27.24
C ASP A 178 -29.97 71.51 25.83
N THR A 179 -29.61 70.23 25.72
CA THR A 179 -29.20 69.63 24.43
C THR A 179 -30.02 68.43 23.98
N TRP A 180 -30.72 67.74 24.88
CA TRP A 180 -31.62 66.65 24.51
C TRP A 180 -32.99 67.26 24.19
N SER A 181 -33.39 67.21 22.92
CA SER A 181 -34.61 67.85 22.41
C SER A 181 -35.46 66.88 21.62
N ASP A 182 -36.78 67.13 21.61
CA ASP A 182 -37.76 66.47 20.75
C ASP A 182 -37.60 66.87 19.28
N ASP A 183 -36.98 68.02 19.01
CA ASP A 183 -36.86 68.58 17.66
C ASP A 183 -35.79 67.90 16.81
N GLU A 184 -34.80 67.25 17.45
CA GLU A 184 -33.70 66.57 16.76
C GLU A 184 -33.48 65.16 17.33
N PRO A 185 -33.76 64.09 16.56
CA PRO A 185 -33.54 62.73 17.02
C PRO A 185 -32.05 62.44 17.22
N PHE A 186 -31.73 61.72 18.29
CA PHE A 186 -30.37 61.39 18.69
C PHE A 186 -30.28 59.94 19.20
N ILE A 187 -29.07 59.39 19.27
CA ILE A 187 -28.85 58.01 19.74
C ILE A 187 -28.40 58.02 21.20
N LEU A 188 -29.04 57.21 22.04
CA LEU A 188 -28.53 56.85 23.36
C LEU A 188 -27.78 55.51 23.29
N ILE A 189 -26.58 55.49 23.85
CA ILE A 189 -25.73 54.29 23.90
C ILE A 189 -25.47 53.95 25.37
N THR A 190 -25.78 52.72 25.77
CA THR A 190 -25.58 52.26 27.14
C THR A 190 -25.13 50.80 27.19
N ASN A 191 -24.20 50.48 28.10
CA ASN A 191 -24.00 49.12 28.58
C ASN A 191 -25.15 48.76 29.54
N ASN A 192 -25.29 47.48 29.92
CA ASN A 192 -26.43 46.88 30.64
C ASN A 192 -26.78 47.47 32.05
N LEU A 193 -26.90 48.79 32.18
CA LEU A 193 -27.37 49.52 33.35
C LEU A 193 -28.91 49.44 33.40
N GLY A 194 -29.45 48.81 34.46
CA GLY A 194 -30.89 48.74 34.74
C GLY A 194 -31.76 48.04 33.70
N ASN A 195 -31.30 46.87 33.24
CA ASN A 195 -32.01 45.94 32.34
C ASN A 195 -32.17 46.40 30.88
N CYS A 196 -31.38 47.38 30.43
CA CYS A 196 -31.39 47.86 29.04
C CYS A 196 -30.91 46.85 27.98
N LYS A 197 -30.35 45.71 28.38
CA LYS A 197 -30.09 44.58 27.47
C LYS A 197 -30.12 43.27 28.26
N THR A 198 -30.72 42.22 27.71
CA THR A 198 -30.74 40.89 28.36
C THR A 198 -29.36 40.22 28.38
N ASP A 199 -28.46 40.63 27.49
CA ASP A 199 -27.15 40.01 27.26
C ASP A 199 -25.95 40.95 27.53
N ILE A 200 -24.78 40.33 27.67
CA ILE A 200 -23.46 40.99 27.72
C ILE A 200 -23.19 41.77 26.42
N GLY A 201 -23.48 43.07 26.37
CA GLY A 201 -23.29 43.88 25.16
C GLY A 201 -23.65 45.36 25.33
N GLN A 202 -23.64 46.10 24.22
CA GLN A 202 -24.03 47.52 24.19
C GLN A 202 -25.35 47.67 23.42
N ALA A 203 -26.24 48.51 23.93
CA ALA A 203 -27.54 48.82 23.30
C ALA A 203 -27.49 50.21 22.69
N PHE A 204 -28.16 50.36 21.54
CA PHE A 204 -28.25 51.60 20.79
C PHE A 204 -29.72 51.95 20.64
N TYR A 205 -30.14 53.11 21.15
CA TYR A 205 -31.53 53.53 21.18
C TYR A 205 -31.69 54.82 20.38
N LEU A 206 -32.53 54.79 19.35
CA LEU A 206 -32.94 56.01 18.66
C LEU A 206 -34.00 56.70 19.50
N VAL A 207 -33.70 57.93 19.94
CA VAL A 207 -34.61 58.79 20.72
C VAL A 207 -35.33 59.74 19.77
N ASP A 208 -36.65 59.81 19.94
CA ASP A 208 -37.55 60.72 19.21
C ASP A 208 -38.51 61.48 20.15
N GLY A 209 -38.33 61.36 21.47
CA GLY A 209 -39.05 62.16 22.47
C GLY A 209 -38.35 62.17 23.83
N VAL A 210 -38.47 63.26 24.58
CA VAL A 210 -37.75 63.55 25.82
C VAL A 210 -38.69 64.24 26.82
N THR A 211 -38.75 63.71 28.04
CA THR A 211 -39.51 64.31 29.14
C THR A 211 -38.62 64.46 30.37
N THR A 212 -38.63 65.65 30.99
CA THR A 212 -37.73 65.99 32.09
C THR A 212 -38.48 66.15 33.42
N ASP A 213 -38.00 65.51 34.48
CA ASP A 213 -38.39 65.76 35.86
C ASP A 213 -37.26 66.47 36.61
N LYS A 214 -37.46 67.76 36.92
CA LYS A 214 -36.50 68.61 37.62
C LYS A 214 -36.38 68.32 39.11
N GLY A 215 -37.41 67.74 39.73
CA GLY A 215 -37.42 67.39 41.15
C GLY A 215 -36.50 66.20 41.42
N ASP A 216 -36.63 65.16 40.60
CA ASP A 216 -35.87 63.91 40.71
C ASP A 216 -34.62 63.86 39.82
N LYS A 217 -34.31 64.97 39.13
CA LYS A 217 -33.19 65.11 38.16
C LYS A 217 -33.14 63.95 37.17
N THR A 218 -34.29 63.65 36.59
CA THR A 218 -34.49 62.50 35.73
C THR A 218 -34.92 62.96 34.34
N ILE A 219 -34.45 62.28 33.30
CA ILE A 219 -34.88 62.48 31.91
C ILE A 219 -35.38 61.14 31.39
N THR A 220 -36.63 61.09 30.92
CA THR A 220 -37.22 59.90 30.29
C THR A 220 -37.33 60.13 28.79
N CYS A 221 -36.61 59.32 28.02
CA CYS A 221 -36.58 59.38 26.57
C CYS A 221 -37.52 58.30 26.01
N HIS A 222 -38.41 58.65 25.08
CA HIS A 222 -39.08 57.67 24.22
C HIS A 222 -38.05 57.21 23.18
N ALA A 223 -37.81 55.90 23.11
CA ALA A 223 -36.71 55.37 22.33
C ALA A 223 -36.94 53.92 21.87
N ALA A 224 -36.45 53.59 20.67
CA ALA A 224 -36.47 52.25 20.11
C ALA A 224 -35.05 51.70 19.90
N GLU A 225 -34.80 50.45 20.29
CA GLU A 225 -33.50 49.79 20.04
C GLU A 225 -33.23 49.65 18.53
N GLN A 226 -32.00 49.92 18.12
CA GLN A 226 -31.52 49.84 16.74
C GLN A 226 -30.28 48.95 16.65
N GLU A 227 -30.03 48.37 15.48
CA GLU A 227 -28.76 47.70 15.20
C GLU A 227 -27.70 48.72 14.81
N LEU A 228 -26.45 48.50 15.24
CA LEU A 228 -25.33 49.41 14.93
C LEU A 228 -25.15 49.63 13.42
N ALA A 229 -25.48 48.63 12.60
CA ALA A 229 -25.39 48.71 11.14
C ALA A 229 -26.36 49.75 10.53
N ASP A 230 -27.48 50.03 11.18
CA ASP A 230 -28.51 50.94 10.68
C ASP A 230 -28.22 52.41 11.05
N ILE A 231 -27.37 52.63 12.06
CA ILE A 231 -27.15 53.94 12.68
C ILE A 231 -25.72 54.48 12.54
N ALA A 232 -24.74 53.64 12.15
CA ALA A 232 -23.37 54.07 11.92
C ALA A 232 -23.12 54.43 10.44
N GLU A 233 -22.63 55.65 10.17
CA GLU A 233 -22.10 56.07 8.86
C GLU A 233 -20.69 55.51 8.61
N THR A 234 -19.84 55.49 9.65
CA THR A 234 -18.51 54.88 9.58
C THR A 234 -18.18 54.15 10.87
N CYS A 235 -17.40 53.08 10.77
CA CYS A 235 -16.88 52.34 11.91
C CYS A 235 -15.40 52.01 11.68
N GLU A 236 -14.52 52.55 12.51
CA GLU A 236 -13.09 52.24 12.57
C GLU A 236 -12.79 51.52 13.88
N MET A 237 -12.09 50.37 13.81
CA MET A 237 -11.74 49.59 15.00
C MET A 237 -10.22 49.47 15.12
N SER A 238 -9.72 49.61 16.34
CA SER A 238 -8.31 49.45 16.68
C SER A 238 -8.14 48.54 17.90
N PHE A 239 -7.10 47.71 17.90
CA PHE A 239 -6.88 46.68 18.92
C PHE A 239 -5.62 47.02 19.73
N THR A 240 -5.74 47.15 21.05
CA THR A 240 -4.62 47.53 21.94
C THR A 240 -3.94 46.33 22.61
N SER A 241 -4.63 45.19 22.75
CA SER A 241 -4.05 43.87 23.07
C SER A 241 -5.10 42.74 22.96
N ILE A 242 -4.69 41.55 22.53
CA ILE A 242 -5.50 40.32 22.48
C ILE A 242 -4.90 39.31 23.47
N PRO A 243 -5.72 38.60 24.27
CA PRO A 243 -5.28 37.64 25.28
C PRO A 243 -4.63 36.40 24.66
N ALA A 244 -3.31 36.39 24.56
CA ALA A 244 -2.53 35.16 24.58
C ALA A 244 -1.58 35.27 25.77
N THR A 245 -1.79 34.41 26.77
CA THR A 245 -1.07 34.39 28.04
C THR A 245 0.41 34.06 27.85
N LYS A 246 1.20 35.08 27.47
CA LYS A 246 2.64 35.35 27.70
C LYS A 246 3.18 36.34 26.65
N LEU A 247 2.60 37.54 26.55
CA LEU A 247 3.10 38.62 25.70
C LEU A 247 3.44 39.84 26.57
N THR A 248 4.73 40.09 26.79
CA THR A 248 5.20 41.26 27.57
C THR A 248 5.10 42.55 26.76
N LYS A 249 4.37 43.52 27.34
CA LYS A 249 4.29 44.98 27.11
C LYS A 249 4.46 45.50 25.65
N ARG A 250 3.34 46.02 25.13
CA ARG A 250 3.08 46.70 23.84
C ARG A 250 2.87 45.74 22.65
N LEU A 251 1.62 45.65 22.19
CA LEU A 251 1.23 44.98 20.96
C LEU A 251 1.16 46.00 19.81
N THR A 252 2.29 46.22 19.14
CA THR A 252 2.27 46.38 17.68
C THR A 252 2.09 44.97 17.13
N LEU A 253 1.12 44.70 16.25
CA LEU A 253 1.04 43.43 15.52
C LEU A 253 2.30 43.30 14.65
N ASN A 254 3.37 42.76 15.24
CA ASN A 254 4.46 42.17 14.49
C ASN A 254 3.81 41.02 13.69
N PRO A 255 4.02 40.91 12.37
CA PRO A 255 3.11 40.22 11.46
C PRO A 255 3.22 38.69 11.51
N SER A 256 3.11 38.08 12.70
CA SER A 256 2.96 36.63 12.83
C SER A 256 2.38 36.27 14.19
N LEU A 257 1.10 35.88 14.23
CA LEU A 257 0.48 35.18 15.35
C LEU A 257 0.65 33.67 15.12
N SER A 258 1.61 33.03 15.80
CA SER A 258 1.81 31.58 15.74
C SER A 258 0.94 30.84 16.75
N LEU A 259 0.13 29.91 16.26
CA LEU A 259 -0.74 29.04 17.04
C LEU A 259 -0.33 27.59 16.81
N ASN A 260 -0.19 26.84 17.90
CA ASN A 260 0.10 25.40 17.84
C ASN A 260 -1.20 24.65 18.13
N PHE A 261 -1.57 23.77 17.21
CA PHE A 261 -2.76 22.94 17.29
C PHE A 261 -2.34 21.50 17.11
N GLY A 262 -2.67 20.64 18.05
CA GLY A 262 -2.38 19.22 17.94
C GLY A 262 -3.38 18.43 18.76
N THR A 263 -4.02 17.46 18.13
CA THR A 263 -4.97 16.56 18.77
C THR A 263 -5.20 15.35 17.87
N GLY A 264 -5.80 14.32 18.42
CA GLY A 264 -6.10 13.09 17.72
C GLY A 264 -7.17 12.32 18.46
N LEU A 265 -7.78 11.35 17.77
CA LEU A 265 -8.67 10.39 18.38
C LEU A 265 -7.87 9.49 19.33
N GLU A 266 -8.53 8.96 20.36
CA GLU A 266 -7.94 7.88 21.15
C GLU A 266 -7.60 6.71 20.23
N ARG A 267 -6.54 5.96 20.55
CA ARG A 267 -6.19 4.78 19.76
C ARG A 267 -7.34 3.77 19.77
N ASP A 268 -7.50 3.09 18.64
CA ASP A 268 -8.54 2.09 18.42
C ASP A 268 -9.98 2.62 18.53
N THR A 269 -10.19 3.90 18.24
CA THR A 269 -11.52 4.52 18.22
C THR A 269 -12.38 3.86 17.14
N VAL A 270 -13.54 3.34 17.53
CA VAL A 270 -14.53 2.76 16.60
C VAL A 270 -15.20 3.89 15.82
N LEU A 271 -14.92 3.97 14.51
CA LEU A 271 -15.50 4.99 13.63
C LEU A 271 -16.89 4.58 13.15
N PHE A 272 -17.08 3.29 12.89
CA PHE A 272 -18.35 2.72 12.45
C PHE A 272 -18.43 1.25 12.86
N GLN A 273 -19.62 0.81 13.29
CA GLN A 273 -19.85 -0.57 13.68
C GLN A 273 -21.29 -0.96 13.38
N GLU A 274 -21.46 -1.99 12.55
CA GLU A 274 -22.75 -2.59 12.21
C GLU A 274 -22.61 -4.10 12.47
N GLN A 275 -22.86 -4.52 13.71
CA GLN A 275 -22.69 -5.92 14.11
C GLN A 275 -23.75 -6.83 13.47
N PRO A 276 -23.38 -8.06 13.04
CA PRO A 276 -22.05 -8.69 13.07
C PRO A 276 -21.19 -8.41 11.81
N TRP A 277 -21.62 -7.51 10.93
CA TRP A 277 -21.16 -7.44 9.56
C TRP A 277 -19.89 -6.62 9.35
N VAL A 278 -19.77 -5.47 10.01
CA VAL A 278 -18.66 -4.53 9.77
C VAL A 278 -18.22 -3.85 11.07
N THR A 279 -16.91 -3.75 11.25
CA THR A 279 -16.29 -2.89 12.27
C THR A 279 -15.14 -2.12 11.65
N ILE A 280 -15.18 -0.79 11.73
CA ILE A 280 -14.12 0.10 11.25
C ILE A 280 -13.58 0.87 12.46
N LYS A 281 -12.26 0.80 12.64
CA LYS A 281 -11.53 1.47 13.72
C LYS A 281 -10.45 2.39 13.15
N ALA A 282 -10.28 3.54 13.78
CA ALA A 282 -9.06 4.32 13.68
C ALA A 282 -8.07 3.78 14.72
N GLU A 283 -7.08 3.00 14.29
CA GLU A 283 -5.95 2.62 15.13
C GLU A 283 -5.08 3.84 15.48
N LYS A 284 -4.99 4.78 14.53
CA LYS A 284 -4.34 6.09 14.67
C LYS A 284 -5.13 7.13 13.87
N ALA A 285 -5.39 8.30 14.43
CA ALA A 285 -5.93 9.43 13.71
C ALA A 285 -5.54 10.70 14.46
N GLU A 286 -4.41 11.29 14.09
CA GLU A 286 -3.87 12.46 14.77
C GLU A 286 -3.38 13.48 13.76
N PHE A 287 -3.36 14.74 14.18
CA PHE A 287 -2.69 15.79 13.44
C PHE A 287 -1.99 16.75 14.39
N SER A 288 -1.02 17.46 13.82
CA SER A 288 -0.30 18.54 14.47
C SER A 288 -0.02 19.63 13.46
N SER A 289 -0.17 20.88 13.86
CA SER A 289 0.16 22.02 13.02
C SER A 289 0.59 23.21 13.86
N THR A 290 1.54 23.96 13.34
CA THR A 290 1.81 25.33 13.77
C THR A 290 1.36 26.25 12.65
N VAL A 291 0.54 27.25 12.95
CA VAL A 291 0.05 28.24 11.97
C VAL A 291 0.37 29.65 12.44
N SER A 292 1.14 30.41 11.66
CA SER A 292 1.45 31.81 11.86
C SER A 292 0.62 32.70 10.93
N PHE A 293 -0.23 33.57 11.49
CA PHE A 293 -1.07 34.49 10.72
C PHE A 293 -0.53 35.93 10.72
N SER A 294 -0.66 36.62 9.60
CA SER A 294 -0.62 38.08 9.50
C SER A 294 -1.57 38.61 8.44
N GLY A 295 -1.80 39.92 8.42
CA GLY A 295 -2.67 40.55 7.42
C GLY A 295 -3.07 41.97 7.77
N ARG A 296 -3.92 42.56 6.92
CA ARG A 296 -4.46 43.92 7.05
C ARG A 296 -5.86 43.99 6.43
N ALA A 297 -6.79 44.65 7.12
CA ALA A 297 -8.16 44.90 6.65
C ALA A 297 -8.51 46.39 6.81
N LYS A 298 -9.13 47.00 5.79
CA LYS A 298 -9.56 48.41 5.77
C LYS A 298 -10.81 48.57 4.90
N TYR A 299 -11.94 48.97 5.48
CA TYR A 299 -13.21 49.16 4.76
C TYR A 299 -13.68 50.62 4.79
N ASN A 300 -14.13 51.14 3.64
CA ASN A 300 -14.62 52.49 3.46
C ASN A 300 -16.14 52.47 3.25
N PHE A 301 -16.90 52.73 4.31
CA PHE A 301 -18.37 52.71 4.31
C PHE A 301 -18.98 53.82 3.43
N TRP A 302 -18.35 54.98 3.31
CA TRP A 302 -18.81 56.10 2.47
C TRP A 302 -18.78 55.78 0.97
N ARG A 303 -17.87 54.90 0.55
CA ARG A 303 -17.76 54.37 -0.82
C ARG A 303 -18.33 52.96 -0.97
N PHE A 304 -18.82 52.35 0.12
CA PHE A 304 -19.13 50.93 0.21
C PHE A 304 -18.03 50.04 -0.38
N LYS A 305 -16.76 50.36 -0.10
CA LYS A 305 -15.60 49.75 -0.77
C LYS A 305 -14.56 49.28 0.23
N MET A 306 -14.14 48.03 0.08
CA MET A 306 -12.94 47.49 0.74
C MET A 306 -11.67 48.09 0.10
N GLU A 307 -10.78 48.67 0.91
CA GLU A 307 -9.57 49.36 0.46
C GLU A 307 -8.30 48.52 0.63
N ASP A 308 -8.18 47.77 1.74
CA ASP A 308 -7.11 46.77 1.96
C ASP A 308 -7.76 45.51 2.54
N LEU A 309 -7.47 44.32 1.99
CA LEU A 309 -7.84 43.05 2.63
C LEU A 309 -6.87 41.96 2.16
N TYR A 310 -5.83 41.70 2.94
CA TYR A 310 -4.90 40.61 2.67
C TYR A 310 -4.45 39.90 3.94
N PHE A 311 -4.05 38.64 3.79
CA PHE A 311 -3.51 37.82 4.87
C PHE A 311 -2.35 36.94 4.38
N ASP A 312 -1.37 36.75 5.26
CA ASP A 312 -0.25 35.84 5.13
C ASP A 312 -0.41 34.70 6.16
N LEU A 313 -0.22 33.47 5.69
CA LEU A 313 -0.27 32.25 6.50
C LEU A 313 1.02 31.48 6.30
N ASN A 314 1.78 31.26 7.37
CA ASN A 314 2.88 30.30 7.38
C ASN A 314 2.46 29.10 8.22
N THR A 315 2.70 27.88 7.74
CA THR A 315 2.33 26.68 8.48
C THR A 315 3.34 25.56 8.37
N HIS A 316 3.50 24.83 9.46
CA HIS A 316 4.01 23.46 9.47
C HIS A 316 2.84 22.54 9.78
N PHE A 317 2.73 21.40 9.10
CA PHE A 317 1.60 20.50 9.24
C PHE A 317 2.04 19.04 9.18
N SER A 318 1.43 18.19 9.99
CA SER A 318 1.50 16.74 9.87
C SER A 318 0.16 16.10 10.25
N ALA A 319 -0.24 15.05 9.53
CA ALA A 319 -1.39 14.23 9.87
C ALA A 319 -1.09 12.75 9.62
N ASP A 320 -1.57 11.90 10.51
CA ASP A 320 -1.39 10.46 10.47
C ASP A 320 -2.74 9.78 10.67
N VAL A 321 -3.08 8.85 9.78
CA VAL A 321 -4.28 8.02 9.85
C VAL A 321 -3.89 6.56 9.65
N ALA A 322 -4.30 5.69 10.57
CA ALA A 322 -4.24 4.24 10.43
C ALA A 322 -5.61 3.65 10.74
N LEU A 323 -6.12 2.85 9.82
CA LEU A 323 -7.46 2.28 9.83
C LEU A 323 -7.37 0.76 9.85
N ALA A 324 -8.28 0.16 10.62
CA ALA A 324 -8.57 -1.26 10.57
C ALA A 324 -10.04 -1.47 10.21
N ALA A 325 -10.32 -2.28 9.21
CA ALA A 325 -11.66 -2.66 8.79
C ALA A 325 -11.80 -4.18 8.82
N ASP A 326 -12.71 -4.68 9.66
CA ASP A 326 -13.12 -6.07 9.71
C ASP A 326 -14.50 -6.18 9.05
N VAL A 327 -14.56 -6.84 7.89
CA VAL A 327 -15.78 -6.98 7.08
C VAL A 327 -16.11 -8.46 6.94
N ALA A 328 -17.31 -8.88 7.34
CA ALA A 328 -17.70 -10.29 7.39
C ALA A 328 -18.31 -10.83 6.08
N ALA A 329 -18.60 -9.97 5.09
CA ALA A 329 -19.16 -10.32 3.79
C ALA A 329 -18.96 -9.17 2.78
N ALA A 330 -19.42 -9.33 1.54
CA ALA A 330 -19.40 -8.25 0.56
C ALA A 330 -20.07 -6.98 1.11
N TRP A 331 -19.36 -5.85 1.07
CA TRP A 331 -19.83 -4.58 1.64
C TRP A 331 -19.28 -3.38 0.88
N SER A 332 -20.11 -2.38 0.63
CA SER A 332 -19.73 -1.18 -0.12
C SER A 332 -20.44 0.05 0.44
N ARG A 333 -19.71 0.91 1.17
CA ARG A 333 -20.18 2.23 1.63
C ARG A 333 -19.03 3.20 1.89
N SER A 334 -19.37 4.48 1.80
CA SER A 334 -18.54 5.59 2.25
C SER A 334 -18.95 6.01 3.66
N ILE A 335 -17.98 6.15 4.55
CA ILE A 335 -18.14 6.66 5.91
C ILE A 335 -17.38 7.98 6.03
N LEU A 336 -18.03 9.01 6.58
CA LEU A 336 -17.35 10.23 7.00
C LEU A 336 -17.49 10.37 8.51
N TYR A 337 -16.38 10.24 9.22
CA TYR A 337 -16.31 10.58 10.62
C TYR A 337 -15.97 12.06 10.74
N ASP A 338 -16.96 12.85 11.13
CA ASP A 338 -16.89 14.29 11.27
C ASP A 338 -17.25 14.64 12.73
N PRO A 339 -16.26 14.60 13.65
CA PRO A 339 -16.49 15.04 15.01
C PRO A 339 -16.65 16.57 14.96
N ASP A 340 -17.88 17.08 15.07
CA ASP A 340 -18.24 18.51 14.95
C ASP A 340 -17.17 19.45 15.59
N THR A 341 -16.19 19.82 14.75
CA THR A 341 -15.07 20.78 14.82
C THR A 341 -14.36 21.14 16.13
N LEU A 342 -13.03 21.12 16.04
CA LEU A 342 -12.03 21.54 17.02
C LEU A 342 -11.98 23.07 17.15
N THR A 343 -12.37 23.57 18.30
CA THR A 343 -12.62 24.99 18.56
C THR A 343 -11.42 25.72 19.15
N TYR A 344 -11.22 26.97 18.72
CA TYR A 344 -10.12 27.83 19.18
C TYR A 344 -10.59 29.25 19.52
N THR A 345 -9.72 29.96 20.25
CA THR A 345 -9.99 31.21 20.97
C THR A 345 -10.55 32.31 20.06
N LEU A 346 -11.82 32.66 20.28
CA LEU A 346 -12.46 33.82 19.68
C LEU A 346 -12.23 35.06 20.56
N VAL A 347 -11.84 36.16 19.95
CA VAL A 347 -12.18 37.50 20.45
C VAL A 347 -13.59 37.79 20.00
N GLU A 348 -14.48 37.96 20.96
CA GLU A 348 -15.88 38.30 20.69
C GLU A 348 -16.24 39.63 21.33
N VAL A 349 -16.75 40.55 20.51
CA VAL A 349 -17.55 41.70 20.94
C VAL A 349 -18.98 41.40 20.51
N PRO A 350 -19.87 41.03 21.44
CA PRO A 350 -21.22 40.57 21.10
C PRO A 350 -21.97 41.54 20.18
N GLY A 351 -22.48 41.03 19.05
CA GLY A 351 -23.18 41.79 18.01
C GLY A 351 -22.30 42.64 17.09
N ILE A 352 -21.00 42.80 17.37
CA ILE A 352 -20.13 43.78 16.70
C ILE A 352 -18.97 43.11 15.97
N LEU A 353 -18.25 42.21 16.64
CA LEU A 353 -17.05 41.58 16.08
C LEU A 353 -16.91 40.15 16.58
N SER A 354 -16.68 39.22 15.65
CA SER A 354 -16.20 37.88 15.93
C SER A 354 -14.93 37.66 15.13
N LEU A 355 -13.81 37.53 15.84
CA LEU A 355 -12.48 37.35 15.28
C LEU A 355 -11.81 36.15 15.95
N GLY A 356 -11.45 35.14 15.18
CA GLY A 356 -10.69 34.03 15.74
C GLY A 356 -10.35 32.94 14.73
N PRO A 357 -9.24 32.21 14.96
CA PRO A 357 -8.95 30.99 14.23
C PRO A 357 -10.01 29.91 14.53
N GLY A 358 -10.36 29.13 13.54
CA GLY A 358 -11.19 27.93 13.63
C GLY A 358 -10.49 26.77 12.94
N LEU A 359 -10.75 25.55 13.41
CA LEU A 359 -10.19 24.34 12.82
C LEU A 359 -11.28 23.27 12.68
N SER A 360 -11.25 22.52 11.60
CA SER A 360 -12.07 21.30 11.46
C SER A 360 -11.19 20.14 11.03
N PHE A 361 -11.40 18.97 11.61
CA PHE A 361 -10.72 17.74 11.21
C PHE A 361 -11.76 16.64 11.00
N ALA A 362 -11.74 15.99 9.85
CA ALA A 362 -12.60 14.85 9.54
C ALA A 362 -11.81 13.74 8.85
N VAL A 363 -12.28 12.50 9.00
CA VAL A 363 -11.69 11.29 8.40
C VAL A 363 -12.75 10.61 7.53
N GLY A 364 -12.45 10.45 6.25
CA GLY A 364 -13.27 9.72 5.29
C GLY A 364 -12.71 8.33 5.03
N VAL A 365 -13.59 7.34 4.94
CA VAL A 365 -13.24 5.96 4.60
C VAL A 365 -14.22 5.42 3.59
N ASP A 366 -13.74 5.00 2.43
CA ASP A 366 -14.53 4.25 1.47
C ASP A 366 -14.07 2.80 1.50
N VAL A 367 -14.99 1.88 1.83
CA VAL A 367 -14.72 0.45 1.77
C VAL A 367 -15.63 -0.18 0.73
N ASP A 368 -15.05 -0.95 -0.18
CA ASP A 368 -15.71 -1.68 -1.25
C ASP A 368 -15.09 -3.06 -1.37
N THR A 369 -15.75 -4.10 -0.87
CA THR A 369 -15.22 -5.47 -0.85
C THR A 369 -16.22 -6.44 -1.46
N SER A 370 -15.71 -7.43 -2.19
CA SER A 370 -16.55 -8.47 -2.80
C SER A 370 -16.83 -9.67 -1.88
N ALA A 371 -16.15 -9.77 -0.73
CA ALA A 371 -16.35 -10.82 0.28
C ALA A 371 -15.76 -10.40 1.64
N ALA A 372 -15.73 -11.35 2.59
CA ALA A 372 -15.15 -11.16 3.91
C ALA A 372 -13.66 -10.81 3.81
N VAL A 373 -13.19 -9.86 4.61
CA VAL A 373 -11.79 -9.44 4.64
C VAL A 373 -11.47 -8.66 5.90
N ALA A 374 -10.28 -8.85 6.45
CA ALA A 374 -9.68 -7.94 7.40
C ALA A 374 -8.60 -7.10 6.71
N VAL A 375 -8.70 -5.79 6.83
CA VAL A 375 -7.79 -4.84 6.20
C VAL A 375 -7.21 -3.91 7.25
N ARG A 376 -5.90 -3.68 7.16
CA ARG A 376 -5.20 -2.63 7.90
C ARG A 376 -4.47 -1.75 6.91
N ALA A 377 -4.76 -0.46 6.92
CA ALA A 377 -4.10 0.51 6.06
C ALA A 377 -3.69 1.73 6.87
N GLY A 378 -2.54 2.31 6.57
CA GLY A 378 -2.09 3.54 7.20
C GLY A 378 -1.46 4.49 6.21
N ALA A 379 -1.57 5.76 6.54
CA ALA A 379 -1.20 6.90 5.72
C ALA A 379 -0.71 8.03 6.64
N GLY A 380 0.42 8.63 6.31
CA GLY A 380 0.93 9.83 6.97
C GLY A 380 1.25 10.89 5.93
N ILE A 381 1.04 12.15 6.28
CA ILE A 381 1.44 13.31 5.50
C ILE A 381 2.11 14.34 6.41
N ALA A 382 3.15 15.00 5.92
CA ALA A 382 3.76 16.15 6.53
C ALA A 382 4.06 17.21 5.48
N ILE A 383 3.77 18.46 5.80
CA ILE A 383 4.13 19.65 5.03
C ILE A 383 5.10 20.44 5.92
N PRO A 384 6.42 20.34 5.66
CA PRO A 384 7.42 20.88 6.57
C PRO A 384 7.35 22.39 6.74
N ALA A 385 7.08 23.13 5.67
CA ALA A 385 6.96 24.59 5.72
C ALA A 385 6.19 25.10 4.49
N ALA A 386 4.94 25.50 4.71
CA ALA A 386 4.09 26.10 3.70
C ALA A 386 3.85 27.58 4.00
N ASN A 387 3.73 28.39 2.93
CA ASN A 387 3.38 29.80 2.98
C ASN A 387 2.24 30.08 1.98
N VAL A 388 1.30 30.93 2.37
CA VAL A 388 0.22 31.43 1.52
C VAL A 388 0.04 32.93 1.77
N HIS A 389 0.02 33.71 0.70
CA HIS A 389 -0.40 35.11 0.67
C HIS A 389 -1.71 35.22 -0.11
N LEU A 390 -2.75 35.77 0.52
CA LEU A 390 -4.05 36.03 -0.10
C LEU A 390 -4.34 37.53 -0.03
N ASP A 391 -4.42 38.19 -1.19
CA ASP A 391 -4.94 39.54 -1.37
C ASP A 391 -6.33 39.45 -2.03
N PHE A 392 -7.36 39.79 -1.25
CA PHE A 392 -8.76 39.67 -1.67
C PHE A 392 -9.22 40.81 -2.58
N LEU A 393 -8.40 41.85 -2.75
CA LEU A 393 -8.68 42.96 -3.65
C LEU A 393 -7.90 42.84 -4.96
N ASP A 394 -6.82 42.07 -4.97
CA ASP A 394 -5.95 41.87 -6.11
C ASP A 394 -5.45 40.43 -6.21
N SER A 395 -6.24 39.59 -6.90
CA SER A 395 -5.92 38.18 -7.10
C SER A 395 -4.56 37.91 -7.77
N GLY A 396 -3.99 38.90 -8.48
CA GLY A 396 -2.67 38.77 -9.11
C GLY A 396 -1.51 38.78 -8.12
N LYS A 397 -1.77 39.16 -6.86
CA LYS A 397 -0.79 39.12 -5.77
C LYS A 397 -0.84 37.86 -4.94
N ASN A 398 -1.82 36.98 -5.19
CA ASN A 398 -1.95 35.73 -4.45
C ASN A 398 -0.77 34.81 -4.76
N ALA A 399 -0.19 34.20 -3.72
CA ALA A 399 0.91 33.26 -3.86
C ALA A 399 0.80 32.13 -2.84
N ALA A 400 1.20 30.92 -3.24
CA ALA A 400 1.33 29.77 -2.35
C ALA A 400 2.64 29.05 -2.66
N THR A 401 3.46 28.79 -1.64
CA THR A 401 4.78 28.16 -1.78
C THR A 401 5.05 27.18 -0.64
N GLY A 402 5.96 26.21 -0.83
CA GLY A 402 6.34 25.25 0.22
C GLY A 402 5.32 24.14 0.50
N TRP A 403 4.35 23.93 -0.38
CA TRP A 403 3.31 22.91 -0.28
C TRP A 403 3.75 21.55 -0.85
N GLU A 404 5.00 21.18 -0.65
CA GLU A 404 5.56 19.88 -1.08
C GLU A 404 5.31 18.83 0.02
N PRO A 405 4.39 17.86 -0.18
CA PRO A 405 4.03 16.90 0.85
C PRO A 405 5.09 15.79 0.97
N GLN A 406 5.48 15.47 2.19
CA GLN A 406 6.15 14.22 2.54
C GLN A 406 5.08 13.23 3.01
N TYR A 407 5.12 11.98 2.57
CA TYR A 407 4.09 11.02 2.94
C TYR A 407 4.65 9.63 3.22
N THR A 408 3.89 8.86 3.98
CA THR A 408 4.11 7.44 4.25
C THR A 408 2.81 6.69 4.01
N SER A 409 2.88 5.44 3.57
CA SER A 409 1.68 4.60 3.39
C SER A 409 2.00 3.12 3.50
N TYR A 410 1.06 2.33 4.02
CA TYR A 410 1.14 0.87 4.02
C TYR A 410 -0.27 0.26 3.95
N ALA A 411 -0.36 -0.98 3.45
CA ALA A 411 -1.59 -1.75 3.45
C ALA A 411 -1.31 -3.24 3.68
N ASN A 412 -2.15 -3.88 4.49
CA ASN A 412 -2.10 -5.30 4.82
C ASN A 412 -3.52 -5.88 4.72
N ILE A 413 -3.67 -6.94 3.92
CA ILE A 413 -4.97 -7.55 3.59
C ILE A 413 -4.88 -9.05 3.82
N THR A 414 -5.87 -9.60 4.54
CA THR A 414 -5.87 -11.01 4.97
C THR A 414 -6.47 -11.99 3.97
N GLU A 415 -7.20 -11.55 2.95
CA GLU A 415 -7.94 -12.44 2.03
C GLU A 415 -7.82 -12.05 0.54
N SER A 416 -8.08 -13.04 -0.32
CA SER A 416 -7.88 -13.03 -1.77
C SER A 416 -9.16 -12.56 -2.50
N VAL A 417 -9.43 -11.26 -2.49
CA VAL A 417 -10.70 -10.68 -3.01
C VAL A 417 -10.45 -9.29 -3.64
N GLU A 418 -11.38 -8.79 -4.46
CA GLU A 418 -11.33 -7.39 -4.90
C GLU A 418 -11.66 -6.47 -3.71
N VAL A 419 -10.72 -5.59 -3.37
CA VAL A 419 -10.83 -4.64 -2.26
C VAL A 419 -10.52 -3.24 -2.76
N GLY A 420 -11.49 -2.35 -2.68
CA GLY A 420 -11.29 -0.91 -2.63
C GLY A 420 -11.27 -0.46 -1.17
N LEU A 421 -10.16 0.13 -0.73
CA LEU A 421 -10.09 0.78 0.58
C LEU A 421 -9.44 2.14 0.41
N ASN A 422 -10.27 3.19 0.33
CA ASN A 422 -9.78 4.55 0.22
C ASN A 422 -9.87 5.25 1.56
N ALA A 423 -8.81 5.95 1.92
CA ALA A 423 -8.75 6.73 3.14
C ALA A 423 -8.53 8.18 2.77
N SER A 424 -9.28 9.09 3.40
CA SER A 424 -9.06 10.52 3.28
C SER A 424 -9.06 11.17 4.65
N ALA A 425 -8.34 12.27 4.78
CA ALA A 425 -8.46 13.18 5.89
C ALA A 425 -8.67 14.58 5.35
N SER A 426 -9.48 15.39 6.02
CA SER A 426 -9.65 16.80 5.68
C SER A 426 -9.35 17.65 6.91
N LEU A 427 -8.41 18.59 6.76
CA LEU A 427 -8.13 19.61 7.76
C LEU A 427 -8.47 20.98 7.19
N THR A 428 -9.39 21.70 7.82
CA THR A 428 -9.67 23.10 7.49
C THR A 428 -9.11 24.01 8.55
N VAL A 429 -8.28 24.96 8.16
CA VAL A 429 -7.86 26.10 8.97
C VAL A 429 -8.62 27.33 8.46
N GLN A 430 -9.42 27.95 9.32
CA GLN A 430 -10.20 29.13 8.99
C GLN A 430 -9.84 30.29 9.92
N LEU A 431 -9.78 31.51 9.40
CA LEU A 431 -9.87 32.73 10.19
C LEU A 431 -11.29 33.26 10.06
N THR A 432 -12.04 33.24 11.17
CA THR A 432 -13.34 33.88 11.25
C THR A 432 -13.15 35.38 11.38
N PHE A 433 -13.80 36.15 10.51
CA PHE A 433 -13.91 37.60 10.62
C PHE A 433 -15.34 38.00 10.29
N LYS A 434 -16.16 38.17 11.32
CA LYS A 434 -17.54 38.66 11.17
C LYS A 434 -17.67 40.01 11.84
N LEU A 435 -18.20 40.97 11.11
CA LEU A 435 -18.47 42.33 11.57
C LEU A 435 -19.99 42.56 11.60
N LEU A 436 -20.48 43.30 12.60
CA LEU A 436 -21.88 43.69 12.76
C LEU A 436 -22.85 42.52 12.63
N GLY A 437 -22.73 41.53 13.52
CA GLY A 437 -23.61 40.35 13.52
C GLY A 437 -23.48 39.44 12.29
N GLY A 438 -22.46 39.62 11.44
CA GLY A 438 -22.23 38.81 10.23
C GLY A 438 -22.76 39.41 8.93
N LEU A 439 -23.19 40.68 8.96
CA LEU A 439 -23.51 41.46 7.77
C LEU A 439 -22.32 41.48 6.79
N VAL A 440 -21.12 41.64 7.33
CA VAL A 440 -19.86 41.47 6.59
C VAL A 440 -19.12 40.26 7.20
N ASP A 441 -18.98 39.19 6.42
CA ASP A 441 -18.41 37.91 6.88
C ASP A 441 -17.16 37.54 6.08
N LEU A 442 -16.04 38.22 6.33
CA LEU A 442 -14.75 38.05 5.63
C LEU A 442 -14.00 36.78 6.02
N SER A 443 -14.71 35.81 6.57
CA SER A 443 -14.10 34.57 7.02
C SER A 443 -13.48 33.85 5.82
N SER A 444 -12.23 33.46 5.98
CA SER A 444 -11.43 32.84 4.92
C SER A 444 -10.59 31.71 5.49
N GLY A 445 -10.21 30.76 4.64
CA GLY A 445 -9.50 29.59 5.12
C GLY A 445 -8.89 28.75 4.01
N LEU A 446 -8.20 27.73 4.47
CA LEU A 446 -7.58 26.69 3.65
C LEU A 446 -8.07 25.33 4.13
N THR A 447 -8.44 24.48 3.20
CA THR A 447 -8.78 23.08 3.46
C THR A 447 -7.77 22.20 2.74
N ALA A 448 -6.96 21.48 3.51
CA ALA A 448 -6.02 20.48 3.02
C ALA A 448 -6.67 19.09 3.07
N THR A 449 -6.65 18.37 1.96
CA THR A 449 -7.30 17.06 1.81
C THR A 449 -6.34 16.05 1.17
N PRO A 450 -5.58 15.29 1.97
CA PRO A 450 -4.95 14.06 1.51
C PRO A 450 -5.98 12.93 1.31
N GLU A 451 -5.83 12.19 0.22
CA GLU A 451 -6.60 11.00 -0.12
C GLU A 451 -5.66 9.90 -0.64
N PHE A 452 -5.89 8.67 -0.20
CA PHE A 452 -5.26 7.47 -0.71
C PHE A 452 -6.33 6.64 -1.38
N VAL A 453 -6.18 6.45 -2.69
CA VAL A 453 -7.08 5.64 -3.50
C VAL A 453 -6.42 4.29 -3.73
N ASN A 454 -6.92 3.26 -3.06
CA ASN A 454 -6.37 1.92 -3.21
C ASN A 454 -7.38 1.01 -3.90
N LYS A 455 -6.91 0.29 -4.91
CA LYS A 455 -7.62 -0.80 -5.55
C LYS A 455 -6.71 -2.03 -5.58
N PHE A 456 -7.14 -3.07 -4.89
CA PHE A 456 -6.51 -4.38 -4.90
C PHE A 456 -7.39 -5.32 -5.71
N THR A 457 -6.83 -5.94 -6.74
CA THR A 457 -7.52 -6.89 -7.59
C THR A 457 -6.69 -8.16 -7.68
N LEU A 458 -7.32 -9.29 -7.36
CA LEU A 458 -6.74 -10.60 -7.54
C LEU A 458 -7.58 -11.36 -8.56
N ASP A 459 -7.02 -11.59 -9.73
CA ASP A 459 -7.65 -12.37 -10.80
C ASP A 459 -7.46 -13.86 -10.55
N ALA A 460 -8.08 -14.40 -9.50
CA ALA A 460 -8.18 -15.84 -9.27
C ALA A 460 -9.62 -16.29 -9.60
N ALA A 461 -9.81 -16.96 -10.74
CA ALA A 461 -11.05 -17.67 -10.99
C ALA A 461 -11.13 -18.86 -10.02
N GLN A 462 -11.98 -18.77 -9.01
CA GLN A 462 -12.31 -19.92 -8.16
C GLN A 462 -13.10 -20.93 -9.00
N SER A 463 -12.45 -21.96 -9.54
CA SER A 463 -13.15 -23.17 -9.97
C SER A 463 -13.45 -24.00 -8.72
N ALA A 464 -14.69 -23.92 -8.24
CA ALA A 464 -15.18 -24.77 -7.16
C ALA A 464 -15.18 -26.24 -7.62
N HIS A 465 -14.28 -27.06 -7.06
CA HIS A 465 -14.48 -28.51 -7.04
C HIS A 465 -15.28 -28.87 -5.79
N ALA A 466 -16.49 -29.38 -6.02
CA ALA A 466 -17.32 -29.97 -4.98
C ALA A 466 -16.58 -31.16 -4.35
N SER A 467 -16.35 -31.10 -3.04
CA SER A 467 -15.89 -32.26 -2.28
C SER A 467 -16.99 -33.31 -2.26
N ASN A 468 -16.64 -34.56 -2.58
CA ASN A 468 -17.51 -35.71 -2.37
C ASN A 468 -17.63 -36.02 -0.87
N ASP A 469 -18.46 -35.26 -0.17
CA ASP A 469 -19.17 -35.73 1.02
C ASP A 469 -20.66 -35.64 0.72
N GLY A 470 -21.29 -36.81 0.62
CA GLY A 470 -22.50 -37.02 -0.17
C GLY A 470 -23.75 -36.25 0.29
N ALA A 471 -24.33 -35.51 -0.64
CA ALA A 471 -25.76 -35.38 -0.87
C ALA A 471 -25.97 -34.87 -2.30
N GLY A 472 -26.45 -35.74 -3.18
CA GLY A 472 -26.39 -35.55 -4.63
C GLY A 472 -27.35 -34.50 -5.22
N VAL A 473 -26.93 -33.92 -6.34
CA VAL A 473 -27.81 -33.53 -7.45
C VAL A 473 -27.08 -33.89 -8.74
N ASN A 474 -27.57 -34.89 -9.47
CA ASN A 474 -27.14 -35.22 -10.83
C ASN A 474 -27.63 -34.11 -11.78
N LEU A 475 -26.71 -33.51 -12.54
CA LEU A 475 -27.04 -32.73 -13.74
C LEU A 475 -26.22 -33.27 -14.93
N LEU A 476 -26.53 -34.49 -15.33
CA LEU A 476 -26.29 -34.99 -16.68
C LEU A 476 -27.65 -35.02 -17.36
N ASP A 477 -27.95 -34.00 -18.16
CA ASP A 477 -28.98 -34.04 -19.22
C ASP A 477 -28.92 -32.74 -20.05
N ALA A 478 -28.02 -32.69 -21.02
CA ALA A 478 -28.13 -31.78 -22.16
C ALA A 478 -27.36 -32.29 -23.38
N GLU A 479 -27.50 -33.57 -23.71
CA GLU A 479 -27.21 -34.07 -25.05
C GLU A 479 -28.52 -34.08 -25.85
N LYS A 480 -28.79 -33.02 -26.61
CA LYS A 480 -29.68 -32.95 -27.80
C LYS A 480 -29.98 -31.50 -28.21
N VAL A 481 -29.21 -30.92 -29.13
CA VAL A 481 -29.74 -30.15 -30.28
C VAL A 481 -28.75 -30.28 -31.45
N ALA A 482 -29.27 -30.62 -32.63
CA ALA A 482 -28.56 -30.85 -33.89
C ALA A 482 -28.06 -29.53 -34.55
N PRO A 483 -27.22 -29.59 -35.61
CA PRO A 483 -26.36 -28.49 -36.02
C PRO A 483 -27.09 -27.47 -36.92
N ALA A 484 -26.91 -26.18 -36.63
CA ALA A 484 -27.27 -25.11 -37.56
C ALA A 484 -26.00 -24.55 -38.20
N THR A 485 -25.88 -24.81 -39.49
CA THR A 485 -24.92 -24.21 -40.42
C THR A 485 -24.98 -22.69 -40.39
N THR A 486 -23.84 -22.02 -40.17
CA THR A 486 -23.55 -20.71 -40.77
C THR A 486 -22.03 -20.49 -40.82
N THR A 487 -21.55 -20.31 -42.03
CA THR A 487 -20.17 -19.98 -42.40
C THR A 487 -19.84 -18.53 -42.04
N GLY A 488 -18.65 -18.31 -41.46
CA GLY A 488 -17.97 -17.01 -41.45
C GLY A 488 -17.77 -16.41 -40.06
N SER A 489 -16.75 -16.88 -39.34
CA SER A 489 -16.03 -16.08 -38.33
C SER A 489 -14.66 -16.72 -38.13
N GLU A 490 -13.61 -15.90 -38.17
CA GLU A 490 -12.24 -16.27 -37.87
C GLU A 490 -12.15 -17.03 -36.54
N LEU A 491 -11.43 -18.15 -36.56
CA LEU A 491 -10.93 -18.82 -35.36
C LEU A 491 -9.93 -17.87 -34.69
N ALA A 492 -10.40 -17.07 -33.74
CA ALA A 492 -9.53 -16.49 -32.73
C ALA A 492 -9.15 -17.63 -31.77
N VAL A 493 -7.89 -18.04 -31.81
CA VAL A 493 -7.25 -18.92 -30.84
C VAL A 493 -7.25 -18.18 -29.50
N ALA A 494 -8.23 -18.43 -28.65
CA ALA A 494 -8.26 -17.97 -27.27
C ALA A 494 -7.94 -19.15 -26.35
N ASN A 495 -6.66 -19.51 -26.29
CA ASN A 495 -6.06 -20.19 -25.15
C ASN A 495 -5.01 -19.24 -24.57
N GLU A 496 -5.46 -18.10 -24.04
CA GLU A 496 -4.65 -17.35 -23.09
C GLU A 496 -4.79 -18.05 -21.74
N SER A 497 -3.66 -18.56 -21.23
CA SER A 497 -3.52 -18.92 -19.82
C SER A 497 -4.08 -17.79 -18.97
N LYS A 498 -5.12 -18.05 -18.17
CA LYS A 498 -5.61 -17.10 -17.17
C LYS A 498 -4.53 -16.96 -16.12
N ASP A 499 -3.65 -15.98 -16.32
CA ASP A 499 -2.64 -15.59 -15.35
C ASP A 499 -3.33 -15.21 -14.03
N CYS A 500 -2.87 -15.79 -12.92
CA CYS A 500 -3.22 -15.35 -11.58
C CYS A 500 -2.56 -13.99 -11.32
N GLY A 501 -3.17 -12.92 -11.82
CA GLY A 501 -2.68 -11.57 -11.65
C GLY A 501 -3.04 -11.01 -10.28
N VAL A 502 -2.04 -10.61 -9.48
CA VAL A 502 -2.24 -9.60 -8.44
C VAL A 502 -2.01 -8.25 -9.08
N SER A 503 -2.99 -7.35 -8.99
CA SER A 503 -2.81 -5.96 -9.34
C SER A 503 -3.11 -5.10 -8.12
N LEU A 504 -2.14 -4.25 -7.79
CA LEU A 504 -2.29 -3.18 -6.83
C LEU A 504 -2.20 -1.87 -7.58
N LYS A 505 -3.26 -1.08 -7.50
CA LYS A 505 -3.22 0.34 -7.81
C LYS A 505 -3.37 1.13 -6.54
N SER A 506 -2.38 1.96 -6.23
CA SER A 506 -2.45 2.90 -5.11
C SER A 506 -2.03 4.28 -5.61
N ASP A 507 -2.95 5.23 -5.54
CA ASP A 507 -2.72 6.63 -5.89
C ASP A 507 -2.80 7.49 -4.63
N PHE A 508 -1.86 8.40 -4.47
CA PHE A 508 -1.93 9.47 -3.49
C PHE A 508 -2.43 10.74 -4.17
N ILE A 509 -3.49 11.33 -3.64
CA ILE A 509 -4.06 12.59 -4.11
C ILE A 509 -3.96 13.58 -2.97
N PHE A 510 -3.56 14.81 -3.27
CA PHE A 510 -3.60 15.91 -2.31
C PHE A 510 -4.18 17.16 -2.96
N ASP A 511 -5.21 17.69 -2.32
CA ASP A 511 -5.86 18.94 -2.68
C ASP A 511 -5.70 19.99 -1.58
N LEU A 512 -5.37 21.22 -1.98
CA LEU A 512 -5.43 22.40 -1.14
C LEU A 512 -6.46 23.37 -1.69
N GLU A 513 -7.57 23.51 -0.98
CA GLU A 513 -8.65 24.41 -1.36
C GLU A 513 -8.57 25.70 -0.53
N GLY A 514 -8.53 26.84 -1.20
CA GLY A 514 -8.70 28.14 -0.57
C GLY A 514 -10.14 28.61 -0.69
N PHE A 515 -10.67 29.23 0.36
CA PHE A 515 -12.01 29.82 0.32
C PHE A 515 -12.11 31.13 1.11
N ALA A 516 -13.11 31.92 0.74
CA ALA A 516 -13.68 33.02 1.52
C ALA A 516 -15.21 32.88 1.46
N THR A 517 -15.82 32.72 2.63
CA THR A 517 -17.16 32.11 2.88
C THR A 517 -18.27 32.57 1.93
N LYS A 518 -18.20 33.79 1.39
CA LYS A 518 -19.22 34.36 0.50
C LYS A 518 -18.71 34.88 -0.85
N TRP A 519 -17.41 34.88 -1.13
CA TRP A 519 -16.87 35.56 -2.31
C TRP A 519 -16.08 34.68 -3.26
N TRP A 520 -15.39 33.67 -2.76
CA TRP A 520 -14.40 32.97 -3.56
C TRP A 520 -14.09 31.59 -3.01
N LYS A 521 -13.86 30.64 -3.92
CA LYS A 521 -13.46 29.27 -3.61
C LYS A 521 -12.68 28.72 -4.80
N ALA A 522 -11.46 28.24 -4.58
CA ALA A 522 -10.67 27.60 -5.63
C ALA A 522 -9.69 26.57 -5.07
N ASN A 523 -9.37 25.57 -5.90
CA ASN A 523 -8.26 24.68 -5.65
C ASN A 523 -6.95 25.42 -5.97
N LEU A 524 -6.13 25.63 -4.94
CA LEU A 524 -4.85 26.33 -5.00
C LEU A 524 -3.71 25.39 -5.39
N TYR A 525 -3.83 24.10 -5.09
CA TYR A 525 -2.81 23.10 -5.36
C TYR A 525 -3.41 21.70 -5.42
N HIS A 526 -3.08 20.98 -6.48
CA HIS A 526 -3.46 19.59 -6.68
C HIS A 526 -2.23 18.79 -7.07
N VAL A 527 -2.03 17.65 -6.43
CA VAL A 527 -1.03 16.67 -6.85
C VAL A 527 -1.62 15.27 -6.78
N GLU A 528 -1.38 14.50 -7.84
CA GLU A 528 -1.68 13.08 -7.92
C GLU A 528 -0.36 12.35 -8.15
N VAL A 529 -0.02 11.45 -7.25
CA VAL A 529 1.19 10.62 -7.30
C VAL A 529 0.76 9.16 -7.38
N PRO A 530 0.97 8.47 -8.52
CA PRO A 530 0.80 7.03 -8.56
C PRO A 530 1.88 6.40 -7.66
N ILE A 531 1.47 5.84 -6.52
CA ILE A 531 2.40 5.26 -5.54
C ILE A 531 2.80 3.86 -5.99
N THR A 532 1.87 3.11 -6.59
CA THR A 532 2.13 1.78 -7.15
C THR A 532 1.15 1.50 -8.28
N ASP A 533 1.70 1.16 -9.45
CA ASP A 533 1.01 0.47 -10.55
C ASP A 533 1.82 -0.80 -10.87
N LEU A 534 1.85 -1.72 -9.89
CA LEU A 534 2.58 -2.98 -10.02
C LEU A 534 1.62 -4.04 -10.55
N LYS A 535 1.74 -4.35 -11.84
CA LYS A 535 1.32 -5.64 -12.39
C LYS A 535 2.56 -6.55 -12.40
N SER A 536 2.81 -7.21 -11.28
CA SER A 536 3.90 -8.19 -11.16
C SER A 536 3.31 -9.58 -11.25
N LEU A 537 3.66 -10.32 -12.31
CA LEU A 537 3.37 -11.75 -12.36
C LEU A 537 4.37 -12.46 -11.43
N LEU A 538 3.87 -13.31 -10.54
CA LEU A 538 4.66 -14.09 -9.59
C LEU A 538 4.30 -15.56 -9.76
N ASN A 539 5.28 -16.45 -9.62
CA ASN A 539 5.02 -17.88 -9.56
C ASN A 539 4.92 -18.29 -8.09
N VAL A 540 3.79 -18.91 -7.72
CA VAL A 540 3.57 -19.43 -6.37
C VAL A 540 3.53 -20.95 -6.45
N LYS A 541 4.48 -21.61 -5.81
CA LYS A 541 4.57 -23.07 -5.74
C LYS A 541 4.17 -23.53 -4.34
N HIS A 542 3.29 -24.52 -4.27
CA HIS A 542 2.87 -25.19 -3.03
C HIS A 542 3.02 -26.70 -3.19
N GLY A 543 3.60 -27.36 -2.18
CA GLY A 543 3.74 -28.81 -2.17
C GLY A 543 2.74 -29.50 -1.26
N GLU A 544 1.90 -30.33 -1.85
CA GLU A 544 0.97 -31.22 -1.16
C GLU A 544 1.68 -32.46 -0.57
N PRO A 545 1.10 -33.14 0.44
CA PRO A 545 1.68 -34.35 1.04
C PRO A 545 1.52 -35.62 0.17
N TYR A 546 1.24 -35.47 -1.12
CA TYR A 546 1.06 -36.53 -2.10
C TYR A 546 1.60 -36.12 -3.47
N MET A 547 1.90 -37.10 -4.32
CA MET A 547 2.36 -36.84 -5.69
C MET A 547 1.20 -36.40 -6.56
N ALA A 548 1.28 -35.24 -7.21
CA ALA A 548 0.16 -34.70 -8.02
C ALA A 548 -0.31 -35.67 -9.13
N ARG A 549 0.63 -36.33 -9.81
CA ARG A 549 0.29 -37.32 -10.86
C ARG A 549 -0.24 -38.64 -10.30
N HIS A 550 0.04 -38.94 -9.03
CA HIS A 550 -0.39 -40.16 -8.35
C HIS A 550 -0.82 -39.83 -6.91
N PRO A 551 -1.99 -39.20 -6.70
CA PRO A 551 -2.38 -38.69 -5.38
C PRO A 551 -2.53 -39.77 -4.29
N ALA A 552 -2.66 -41.04 -4.71
CA ALA A 552 -2.66 -42.19 -3.81
C ALA A 552 -1.29 -42.44 -3.15
N ASN A 553 -0.21 -41.88 -3.69
CA ASN A 553 1.15 -42.04 -3.19
C ASN A 553 1.54 -40.83 -2.34
N ALA A 554 1.69 -41.06 -1.04
CA ALA A 554 2.18 -40.04 -0.11
C ALA A 554 3.62 -39.65 -0.44
N VAL A 555 3.94 -38.37 -0.30
CA VAL A 555 5.29 -37.84 -0.44
C VAL A 555 5.50 -36.73 0.60
N THR A 556 6.72 -36.62 1.11
CA THR A 556 7.03 -35.70 2.20
C THR A 556 6.92 -34.23 1.76
N VAL A 557 6.30 -33.39 2.58
CA VAL A 557 6.26 -31.93 2.36
C VAL A 557 7.58 -31.25 2.75
N ASN A 558 8.51 -31.98 3.37
CA ASN A 558 9.87 -31.50 3.63
C ASN A 558 10.64 -31.17 2.34
N ARG A 559 10.21 -31.71 1.19
CA ARG A 559 10.78 -31.34 -0.12
C ARG A 559 10.60 -29.85 -0.44
N CYS A 560 9.52 -29.22 0.04
CA CYS A 560 9.29 -27.78 -0.13
C CYS A 560 10.28 -26.95 0.70
N ASP A 561 10.62 -27.46 1.89
CA ASP A 561 11.61 -26.85 2.76
C ASP A 561 13.00 -26.90 2.11
N VAL A 562 13.35 -28.05 1.50
CA VAL A 562 14.58 -28.23 0.73
C VAL A 562 14.64 -27.24 -0.43
N GLU A 563 13.58 -27.15 -1.24
CA GLU A 563 13.54 -26.23 -2.38
C GLU A 563 13.70 -24.77 -1.95
N GLY A 564 12.95 -24.35 -0.92
CA GLY A 564 13.04 -22.99 -0.38
C GLY A 564 14.44 -22.65 0.14
N ASP A 565 15.10 -23.58 0.83
CA ASP A 565 16.46 -23.40 1.36
C ASP A 565 17.52 -23.32 0.25
N ILE A 566 17.45 -24.18 -0.76
CA ILE A 566 18.37 -24.18 -1.91
C ILE A 566 18.20 -22.89 -2.72
N LEU A 567 16.97 -22.56 -3.12
CA LEU A 567 16.70 -21.41 -3.97
C LEU A 567 17.04 -20.09 -3.28
N SER A 568 16.74 -19.96 -1.98
CA SER A 568 17.15 -18.79 -1.20
C SER A 568 18.67 -18.62 -1.23
N LYS A 569 19.43 -19.72 -1.09
CA LYS A 569 20.89 -19.65 -1.05
C LYS A 569 21.51 -19.35 -2.41
N LEU A 570 20.99 -19.95 -3.47
CA LEU A 570 21.42 -19.72 -4.86
C LEU A 570 21.01 -18.32 -5.35
N SER A 571 19.90 -17.77 -4.87
CA SER A 571 19.50 -16.38 -5.17
C SER A 571 20.48 -15.37 -4.57
N MET A 572 21.00 -15.64 -3.36
CA MET A 572 21.99 -14.79 -2.70
C MET A 572 23.42 -14.99 -3.25
N ASN A 573 23.74 -16.20 -3.71
CA ASN A 573 25.07 -16.56 -4.24
C ASN A 573 24.91 -17.25 -5.59
N PRO A 574 24.64 -16.51 -6.66
CA PRO A 574 24.46 -17.09 -7.99
C PRO A 574 25.74 -17.79 -8.47
N ILE A 575 25.57 -18.92 -9.15
CA ILE A 575 26.68 -19.63 -9.80
C ILE A 575 27.04 -18.90 -11.08
N ASP A 576 28.22 -18.31 -11.12
CA ASP A 576 28.72 -17.69 -12.33
C ASP A 576 29.36 -18.73 -13.24
N VAL A 577 28.75 -18.97 -14.41
CA VAL A 577 29.27 -19.84 -15.47
C VAL A 577 29.98 -19.04 -16.57
N ALA A 578 30.15 -17.72 -16.41
CA ALA A 578 30.71 -16.83 -17.42
C ALA A 578 32.05 -17.37 -17.96
N GLN A 579 32.05 -17.63 -19.27
CA GLN A 579 33.28 -17.85 -20.00
C GLN A 579 33.87 -16.49 -20.37
N SER A 580 35.20 -16.42 -20.46
CA SER A 580 35.89 -15.27 -21.02
C SER A 580 35.50 -15.06 -22.50
N GLY A 581 34.37 -14.39 -22.75
CA GLY A 581 34.10 -13.60 -23.95
C GLY A 581 33.44 -14.24 -25.16
N ASN A 582 32.75 -15.40 -25.11
CA ASN A 582 32.09 -15.92 -26.32
C ASN A 582 30.95 -16.97 -26.17
N THR A 583 30.20 -17.00 -25.07
CA THR A 583 29.05 -17.93 -24.93
C THR A 583 27.73 -17.27 -25.31
N ALA A 584 26.89 -18.02 -26.04
CA ALA A 584 25.52 -17.64 -26.35
C ALA A 584 24.53 -17.92 -25.20
N TYR A 585 25.00 -18.47 -24.08
CA TYR A 585 24.15 -18.89 -22.96
C TYR A 585 24.66 -18.41 -21.60
N THR A 586 23.72 -18.09 -20.72
CA THR A 586 23.86 -17.96 -19.26
C THR A 586 23.01 -19.01 -18.59
N VAL A 587 23.43 -19.52 -17.44
CA VAL A 587 22.65 -20.49 -16.66
C VAL A 587 22.45 -19.93 -15.26
N LYS A 588 21.20 -19.89 -14.78
CA LYS A 588 20.85 -19.47 -13.42
C LYS A 588 19.68 -20.32 -12.89
N THR A 589 19.23 -20.04 -11.68
CA THR A 589 17.98 -20.57 -11.13
C THR A 589 16.93 -19.46 -11.05
N ALA A 590 15.65 -19.82 -10.91
CA ALA A 590 14.60 -18.84 -10.60
C ALA A 590 14.87 -18.17 -9.24
N THR A 591 14.68 -16.86 -9.15
CA THR A 591 14.89 -16.10 -7.91
C THR A 591 13.79 -16.45 -6.91
N ALA A 592 14.15 -16.89 -5.69
CA ALA A 592 13.20 -17.01 -4.60
C ALA A 592 12.99 -15.66 -3.91
N TYR A 593 11.75 -15.19 -3.87
CA TYR A 593 11.39 -13.95 -3.19
C TYR A 593 11.00 -14.20 -1.73
N ALA A 594 10.25 -15.27 -1.47
CA ALA A 594 9.84 -15.64 -0.12
C ALA A 594 9.55 -17.15 -0.02
N TYR A 595 9.81 -17.72 1.15
CA TYR A 595 9.40 -19.09 1.49
C TYR A 595 8.78 -19.12 2.88
N ASP A 596 7.57 -19.68 3.00
CA ASP A 596 6.90 -19.91 4.28
C ASP A 596 6.90 -21.39 4.64
N ALA A 597 7.72 -21.75 5.62
CA ALA A 597 7.86 -23.11 6.11
C ALA A 597 6.59 -23.66 6.79
N LYS A 598 5.67 -22.81 7.26
CA LYS A 598 4.41 -23.26 7.87
C LYS A 598 3.39 -23.67 6.82
N THR A 599 3.26 -22.87 5.76
CA THR A 599 2.30 -23.12 4.69
C THR A 599 2.87 -23.92 3.52
N LYS A 600 4.20 -24.16 3.52
CA LYS A 600 4.92 -24.84 2.43
C LYS A 600 4.72 -24.13 1.10
N MET A 601 4.75 -22.80 1.14
CA MET A 601 4.53 -21.94 -0.02
C MET A 601 5.84 -21.23 -0.38
N LEU A 602 6.23 -21.35 -1.64
CA LEU A 602 7.38 -20.70 -2.24
C LEU A 602 6.89 -19.68 -3.26
N VAL A 603 7.29 -18.42 -3.08
CA VAL A 603 7.06 -17.34 -4.04
C VAL A 603 8.36 -17.08 -4.79
N GLN A 604 8.34 -17.23 -6.10
CA GLN A 604 9.51 -17.16 -6.95
C GLN A 604 9.27 -16.37 -8.25
N GLU A 605 10.37 -16.04 -8.93
CA GLU A 605 10.40 -15.36 -10.24
C GLU A 605 9.45 -16.04 -11.22
N TYR A 606 8.45 -15.29 -11.72
CA TYR A 606 7.66 -15.74 -12.85
C TYR A 606 8.48 -15.53 -14.12
N LEU A 607 8.59 -16.59 -14.92
CA LEU A 607 9.33 -16.60 -16.17
C LEU A 607 8.32 -16.63 -17.32
N PRO A 608 8.03 -15.50 -18.00
CA PRO A 608 7.12 -15.48 -19.14
C PRO A 608 7.75 -16.16 -20.36
N ASN A 609 6.93 -16.77 -21.21
CA ASN A 609 7.34 -17.29 -22.52
C ASN A 609 8.50 -18.30 -22.48
N VAL A 610 8.58 -19.11 -21.43
CA VAL A 610 9.56 -20.20 -21.33
C VAL A 610 8.89 -21.56 -21.42
N VAL A 611 9.62 -22.52 -21.98
CA VAL A 611 9.24 -23.94 -22.03
C VAL A 611 10.39 -24.79 -21.47
N ASP A 612 10.12 -26.03 -21.09
CA ASP A 612 11.17 -26.95 -20.68
C ASP A 612 12.00 -27.46 -21.88
N LEU A 613 13.29 -27.75 -21.68
CA LEU A 613 14.22 -28.11 -22.75
C LEU A 613 13.80 -29.37 -23.52
N LYS A 614 13.06 -30.30 -22.90
CA LYS A 614 12.52 -31.46 -23.61
C LYS A 614 11.43 -31.02 -24.59
N THR A 615 10.47 -30.23 -24.12
CA THR A 615 9.40 -29.66 -24.96
C THR A 615 9.97 -28.74 -26.05
N TYR A 616 10.91 -27.87 -25.69
CA TYR A 616 11.65 -27.03 -26.63
C TYR A 616 12.28 -27.85 -27.75
N SER A 617 12.98 -28.93 -27.39
CA SER A 617 13.67 -29.77 -28.36
C SER A 617 12.68 -30.41 -29.35
N LEU A 618 11.51 -30.84 -28.87
CA LEU A 618 10.46 -31.40 -29.71
C LEU A 618 9.83 -30.36 -30.64
N ASN A 619 9.71 -29.11 -30.19
CA ASN A 619 9.08 -28.02 -30.94
C ASN A 619 10.01 -27.38 -31.98
N HIS A 620 11.29 -27.19 -31.64
CA HIS A 620 12.22 -26.35 -32.42
C HIS A 620 13.29 -27.13 -33.18
N PHE A 621 13.62 -28.36 -32.79
CA PHE A 621 14.56 -29.18 -33.56
C PHE A 621 13.82 -30.10 -34.52
N ALA A 622 13.96 -29.82 -35.82
CA ALA A 622 13.54 -30.75 -36.85
C ALA A 622 14.37 -32.06 -36.79
N SER A 623 13.79 -33.14 -37.32
CA SER A 623 14.47 -34.40 -37.59
C SER A 623 14.58 -34.64 -39.10
N PRO A 624 15.79 -34.79 -39.68
CA PRO A 624 17.10 -34.60 -39.04
C PRO A 624 17.33 -33.13 -38.67
N THR A 625 18.19 -32.89 -37.69
CA THR A 625 18.43 -31.51 -37.22
C THR A 625 19.39 -30.78 -38.17
N PRO A 626 19.11 -29.52 -38.56
CA PRO A 626 20.01 -28.75 -39.42
C PRO A 626 21.42 -28.56 -38.82
N GLU A 627 22.47 -28.76 -39.63
CA GLU A 627 23.88 -28.72 -39.18
C GLU A 627 24.30 -27.37 -38.56
N HIS A 628 23.67 -26.25 -38.97
CA HIS A 628 23.98 -24.94 -38.38
C HIS A 628 23.63 -24.86 -36.88
N LEU A 629 22.71 -25.72 -36.39
CA LEU A 629 22.32 -25.83 -34.99
C LEU A 629 23.27 -26.70 -34.16
N ARG A 630 24.23 -27.38 -34.79
CA ARG A 630 25.20 -28.24 -34.10
C ARG A 630 25.99 -27.51 -33.04
N LYS A 631 26.60 -26.39 -33.39
CA LYS A 631 27.41 -25.61 -32.44
C LYS A 631 26.54 -25.03 -31.31
N PRO A 632 25.38 -24.39 -31.57
CA PRO A 632 24.46 -23.97 -30.50
C PRO A 632 24.03 -25.11 -29.56
N ALA A 633 23.59 -26.25 -30.09
CA ALA A 633 23.17 -27.40 -29.29
C ALA A 633 24.34 -27.95 -28.45
N HIS A 634 25.53 -28.05 -29.03
CA HIS A 634 26.74 -28.46 -28.32
C HIS A 634 27.07 -27.49 -27.17
N GLU A 635 27.08 -26.18 -27.42
CA GLU A 635 27.33 -25.19 -26.37
C GLU A 635 26.27 -25.20 -25.27
N LEU A 636 24.99 -25.40 -25.61
CA LEU A 636 23.89 -25.54 -24.65
C LEU A 636 24.16 -26.70 -23.68
N GLY A 637 24.49 -27.89 -24.21
CA GLY A 637 24.86 -29.03 -23.37
C GLY A 637 26.07 -28.75 -22.48
N LYS A 638 27.10 -28.09 -23.04
CA LYS A 638 28.33 -27.74 -22.35
C LYS A 638 28.10 -26.81 -21.15
N VAL A 639 27.33 -25.73 -21.32
CA VAL A 639 27.08 -24.78 -20.23
C VAL A 639 26.24 -25.38 -19.09
N LEU A 640 25.33 -26.30 -19.40
CA LEU A 640 24.53 -27.01 -18.39
C LEU A 640 25.41 -27.92 -17.52
N ALA A 641 26.35 -28.65 -18.14
CA ALA A 641 27.33 -29.44 -17.40
C ALA A 641 28.20 -28.56 -16.50
N MET A 642 28.74 -27.46 -17.04
CA MET A 642 29.59 -26.54 -16.28
C MET A 642 28.87 -25.92 -15.08
N TYR A 643 27.60 -25.53 -15.23
CA TYR A 643 26.79 -25.01 -14.13
C TYR A 643 26.67 -26.04 -13.00
N MET A 644 26.33 -27.28 -13.35
CA MET A 644 26.11 -28.33 -12.35
C MET A 644 27.42 -28.79 -11.69
N VAL A 645 28.53 -28.89 -12.44
CA VAL A 645 29.86 -29.15 -11.87
C VAL A 645 30.23 -28.07 -10.84
N LYS A 646 30.01 -26.78 -11.16
CA LYS A 646 30.27 -25.68 -10.21
C LYS A 646 29.37 -25.76 -8.97
N PHE A 647 28.11 -26.17 -9.12
CA PHE A 647 27.23 -26.41 -7.98
C PHE A 647 27.75 -27.54 -7.09
N HIS A 648 28.15 -28.66 -7.69
CA HIS A 648 28.73 -29.81 -6.99
C HIS A 648 30.01 -29.44 -6.27
N ASP A 649 30.92 -28.71 -6.91
CA ASP A 649 32.20 -28.30 -6.30
C ASP A 649 31.99 -27.32 -5.15
N MET A 650 31.10 -26.34 -5.31
CA MET A 650 30.76 -25.37 -4.27
C MET A 650 30.19 -26.04 -3.01
N THR A 651 29.38 -27.08 -3.18
CA THR A 651 28.68 -27.74 -2.07
C THR A 651 29.43 -28.93 -1.48
N ARG A 652 30.48 -29.41 -2.14
CA ARG A 652 31.30 -30.55 -1.70
C ARG A 652 31.96 -30.30 -0.35
N GLU A 653 32.63 -29.16 -0.20
CA GLU A 653 33.27 -28.75 1.06
C GLU A 653 32.25 -28.67 2.20
N ILE A 654 31.05 -28.14 1.91
CA ILE A 654 29.97 -27.99 2.90
C ILE A 654 29.49 -29.36 3.41
N VAL A 655 29.35 -30.33 2.50
CA VAL A 655 28.94 -31.69 2.86
C VAL A 655 30.03 -32.38 3.67
N GLN A 656 31.30 -32.29 3.25
CA GLN A 656 32.42 -32.89 3.96
C GLN A 656 32.56 -32.35 5.39
N ASP A 657 32.55 -31.02 5.56
CA ASP A 657 32.58 -30.38 6.88
C ASP A 657 31.41 -30.82 7.79
N SER A 658 30.22 -30.96 7.20
CA SER A 658 29.01 -31.36 7.93
C SER A 658 29.02 -32.83 8.35
N LEU A 659 29.64 -33.72 7.56
CA LEU A 659 29.79 -35.13 7.92
C LEU A 659 30.81 -35.33 9.05
N GLU A 660 31.81 -34.46 9.16
CA GLU A 660 32.83 -34.48 10.23
C GLU A 660 32.33 -33.87 11.55
N GLN A 661 31.52 -32.81 11.49
CA GLN A 661 31.01 -32.11 12.66
C GLN A 661 29.59 -32.59 13.05
N LYS A 662 29.48 -33.44 14.08
CA LYS A 662 28.19 -33.82 14.71
C LYS A 662 27.53 -32.65 15.47
N GLN A 663 27.12 -31.58 14.78
CA GLN A 663 26.63 -30.37 15.46
C GLN A 663 25.10 -30.23 15.46
N THR A 664 24.56 -30.35 16.68
CA THR A 664 23.24 -29.92 17.14
C THR A 664 23.16 -28.39 17.26
N GLN A 665 22.78 -27.68 16.19
CA GLN A 665 22.24 -26.31 16.27
C GLN A 665 21.33 -26.01 15.06
N HIS A 666 20.45 -25.03 15.20
CA HIS A 666 19.37 -24.67 14.26
C HIS A 666 19.93 -24.39 12.83
N LEU A 667 19.83 -25.35 11.92
CA LEU A 667 20.42 -25.29 10.56
C LEU A 667 19.51 -24.53 9.57
N SER A 668 20.11 -23.86 8.58
CA SER A 668 19.44 -23.22 7.44
C SER A 668 20.25 -23.38 6.14
N GLY A 669 19.60 -23.22 4.98
CA GLY A 669 20.26 -23.35 3.67
C GLY A 669 20.80 -24.77 3.41
N PHE A 670 21.96 -24.88 2.74
CA PHE A 670 22.58 -26.16 2.36
C PHE A 670 22.72 -27.17 3.52
N LYS A 671 22.99 -26.72 4.75
CA LYS A 671 23.15 -27.61 5.92
C LYS A 671 21.84 -28.28 6.34
N ARG A 672 20.69 -27.60 6.18
CA ARG A 672 19.38 -28.17 6.50
C ARG A 672 18.97 -29.24 5.48
N VAL A 673 19.36 -29.07 4.21
CA VAL A 673 19.12 -30.07 3.15
C VAL A 673 19.82 -31.39 3.46
N ILE A 674 21.03 -31.34 4.02
CA ILE A 674 21.79 -32.53 4.45
C ILE A 674 20.98 -33.36 5.46
N ASP A 675 20.31 -32.71 6.41
CA ASP A 675 19.57 -33.40 7.47
C ASP A 675 18.17 -33.87 7.06
N THR A 676 17.53 -33.18 6.11
CA THR A 676 16.08 -33.31 5.85
C THR A 676 15.72 -34.02 4.55
N SER A 677 16.68 -34.25 3.64
CA SER A 677 16.46 -34.85 2.31
C SER A 677 16.33 -36.38 2.28
N ASN A 678 16.51 -37.06 3.41
CA ASN A 678 16.61 -38.53 3.50
C ASN A 678 15.43 -39.31 2.86
N GLU A 679 14.20 -38.80 2.98
CA GLU A 679 13.02 -39.49 2.43
C GLU A 679 12.97 -39.39 0.89
N MET A 680 13.25 -38.21 0.35
CA MET A 680 13.34 -37.98 -1.09
C MET A 680 14.53 -38.72 -1.71
N GLN A 681 15.66 -38.80 -0.99
CA GLN A 681 16.83 -39.60 -1.36
C GLN A 681 16.52 -41.09 -1.47
N ARG A 682 15.79 -41.65 -0.50
CA ARG A 682 15.33 -43.05 -0.56
C ARG A 682 14.39 -43.28 -1.73
N LEU A 683 13.46 -42.35 -1.98
CA LEU A 683 12.51 -42.46 -3.09
C LEU A 683 13.25 -42.46 -4.43
N LYS A 684 14.16 -41.51 -4.67
CA LYS A 684 14.91 -41.43 -5.92
C LYS A 684 15.84 -42.64 -6.10
N HIS A 685 16.45 -43.13 -5.01
CA HIS A 685 17.26 -44.34 -5.04
C HIS A 685 16.44 -45.57 -5.44
N CYS A 686 15.26 -45.74 -4.83
CA CYS A 686 14.31 -46.80 -5.18
C CYS A 686 13.95 -46.76 -6.67
N ILE A 687 13.54 -45.60 -7.19
CA ILE A 687 13.17 -45.44 -8.61
C ILE A 687 14.34 -45.80 -9.54
N ASN A 688 15.55 -45.33 -9.23
CA ASN A 688 16.70 -45.53 -10.10
C ASN A 688 17.24 -46.96 -10.07
N PHE A 689 17.35 -47.58 -8.87
CA PHE A 689 18.14 -48.80 -8.67
C PHE A 689 17.30 -50.02 -8.29
N ASP A 690 16.22 -49.87 -7.51
CA ASP A 690 15.32 -50.99 -7.24
C ASP A 690 14.56 -51.37 -8.51
N GLY A 691 14.15 -50.35 -9.28
CA GLY A 691 13.51 -50.52 -10.58
C GLY A 691 14.33 -51.35 -11.58
N LEU A 692 15.67 -51.38 -11.49
CA LEU A 692 16.52 -52.21 -12.37
C LEU A 692 16.19 -53.69 -12.26
N ILE A 693 15.85 -54.15 -11.06
CA ILE A 693 15.50 -55.55 -10.81
C ILE A 693 14.12 -55.84 -11.37
N ASP A 694 13.17 -54.91 -11.19
CA ASP A 694 11.82 -55.03 -11.74
C ASP A 694 11.83 -55.06 -13.28
N ARG A 695 12.77 -54.32 -13.91
CA ARG A 695 12.94 -54.36 -15.37
C ARG A 695 13.31 -55.74 -15.88
N VAL A 696 14.03 -56.55 -15.11
CA VAL A 696 14.37 -57.93 -15.51
C VAL A 696 13.13 -58.77 -15.72
N ASP A 697 12.10 -58.57 -14.91
CA ASP A 697 10.83 -59.28 -15.05
C ASP A 697 10.01 -58.75 -16.24
N GLN A 698 10.18 -57.48 -16.62
CA GLN A 698 9.55 -56.87 -17.79
C GLN A 698 10.22 -57.30 -19.12
N PHE A 699 11.55 -57.43 -19.14
CA PHE A 699 12.33 -57.78 -20.32
C PHE A 699 13.23 -59.01 -20.10
N PRO A 700 12.66 -60.18 -19.74
CA PRO A 700 13.44 -61.35 -19.34
C PRO A 700 14.33 -61.88 -20.46
N GLY A 701 13.90 -61.82 -21.72
CA GLY A 701 14.70 -62.23 -22.86
C GLY A 701 15.92 -61.34 -23.14
N ILE A 702 16.00 -60.15 -22.53
CA ILE A 702 17.07 -59.18 -22.75
C ILE A 702 17.96 -59.07 -21.52
N LEU A 703 17.38 -59.00 -20.33
CA LEU A 703 18.07 -58.58 -19.11
C LEU A 703 18.45 -59.74 -18.18
N LEU A 704 17.93 -60.96 -18.38
CA LEU A 704 18.16 -62.07 -17.46
C LEU A 704 19.64 -62.41 -17.30
N GLU A 705 20.42 -62.36 -18.38
CA GLU A 705 21.88 -62.61 -18.36
C GLU A 705 22.66 -61.53 -17.61
N ALA A 706 22.13 -60.30 -17.56
CA ALA A 706 22.75 -59.17 -16.86
C ALA A 706 22.25 -59.01 -15.42
N LYS A 707 21.33 -59.86 -14.95
CA LYS A 707 20.65 -59.74 -13.65
C LYS A 707 21.62 -59.61 -12.48
N ASP A 708 22.70 -60.38 -12.47
CA ASP A 708 23.68 -60.32 -11.39
C ASP A 708 24.48 -59.01 -11.42
N THR A 709 24.87 -58.52 -12.60
CA THR A 709 25.48 -57.19 -12.75
C THR A 709 24.52 -56.09 -12.29
N LEU A 710 23.25 -56.13 -12.67
CA LEU A 710 22.24 -55.16 -12.21
C LEU A 710 22.10 -55.16 -10.68
N ARG A 711 22.15 -56.34 -10.04
CA ARG A 711 22.14 -56.45 -8.58
C ARG A 711 23.40 -55.85 -7.95
N LEU A 712 24.58 -56.06 -8.56
CA LEU A 712 25.82 -55.45 -8.09
C LEU A 712 25.79 -53.93 -8.20
N VAL A 713 25.26 -53.38 -9.29
CA VAL A 713 25.08 -51.93 -9.49
C VAL A 713 24.16 -51.35 -8.43
N LYS A 714 23.00 -51.98 -8.18
CA LYS A 714 22.09 -51.58 -7.11
C LYS A 714 22.79 -51.56 -5.74
N ASN A 715 23.53 -52.61 -5.42
CA ASN A 715 24.23 -52.73 -4.13
C ASN A 715 25.35 -51.69 -3.99
N MET A 716 26.08 -51.41 -5.06
CA MET A 716 27.09 -50.36 -5.11
C MET A 716 26.46 -49.00 -4.82
N ALA A 717 25.35 -48.65 -5.49
CA ALA A 717 24.68 -47.37 -5.27
C ALA A 717 24.13 -47.21 -3.84
N LEU A 718 23.73 -48.31 -3.18
CA LEU A 718 23.35 -48.28 -1.75
C LEU A 718 24.57 -48.02 -0.85
N HIS A 719 25.71 -48.62 -1.18
CA HIS A 719 26.93 -48.50 -0.39
C HIS A 719 27.56 -47.10 -0.48
N GLU A 720 27.57 -46.49 -1.67
CA GLU A 720 28.13 -45.16 -1.92
C GLU A 720 27.62 -44.08 -0.95
N LEU A 721 26.34 -44.14 -0.57
CA LEU A 721 25.74 -43.17 0.36
C LEU A 721 26.23 -43.30 1.81
N SER A 722 26.80 -44.45 2.16
CA SER A 722 27.31 -44.75 3.50
C SER A 722 28.84 -44.82 3.56
N ASP A 723 29.51 -44.68 2.42
CA ASP A 723 30.96 -44.80 2.29
C ASP A 723 31.64 -43.44 2.57
N PRO A 724 32.46 -43.32 3.63
CA PRO A 724 33.16 -42.08 3.94
C PRO A 724 34.17 -41.65 2.88
N SER A 725 34.58 -42.55 1.98
CA SER A 725 35.49 -42.27 0.86
C SER A 725 34.77 -41.85 -0.43
N ALA A 726 33.43 -41.92 -0.45
CA ALA A 726 32.66 -41.50 -1.60
C ALA A 726 32.73 -39.98 -1.78
N ASP A 727 32.76 -39.56 -3.04
CA ASP A 727 32.78 -38.16 -3.43
C ASP A 727 31.37 -37.53 -3.31
N LEU A 728 30.91 -37.37 -2.06
CA LEU A 728 29.58 -36.86 -1.74
C LEU A 728 29.53 -35.33 -1.81
N THR A 729 28.45 -34.83 -2.40
CA THR A 729 28.14 -33.41 -2.49
C THR A 729 26.61 -33.21 -2.43
N LEU A 730 26.12 -31.97 -2.48
CA LEU A 730 24.71 -31.74 -2.78
C LEU A 730 24.50 -31.89 -4.29
N ILE A 731 23.55 -32.73 -4.65
CA ILE A 731 23.06 -32.89 -6.01
C ILE A 731 21.68 -32.25 -6.14
N HIS A 732 21.27 -31.92 -7.35
CA HIS A 732 19.89 -31.52 -7.61
C HIS A 732 18.94 -32.70 -7.41
N GLY A 733 19.40 -33.92 -7.69
CA GLY A 733 18.67 -35.17 -7.45
C GLY A 733 17.61 -35.50 -8.51
N ASP A 734 17.21 -34.51 -9.31
CA ASP A 734 16.31 -34.68 -10.46
C ASP A 734 16.75 -33.79 -11.62
N TYR A 735 18.05 -33.76 -11.90
CA TYR A 735 18.60 -32.93 -12.96
C TYR A 735 18.42 -33.56 -14.34
N HIS A 736 17.44 -33.05 -15.10
CA HIS A 736 17.14 -33.54 -16.44
C HIS A 736 16.46 -32.47 -17.30
N THR A 737 16.23 -32.76 -18.58
CA THR A 737 15.78 -31.77 -19.58
C THR A 737 14.42 -31.12 -19.30
N GLN A 738 13.57 -31.66 -18.43
CA GLN A 738 12.29 -31.01 -18.09
C GLN A 738 12.42 -29.99 -16.95
N ASN A 739 13.54 -30.03 -16.22
CA ASN A 739 13.85 -29.10 -15.14
C ASN A 739 14.79 -27.97 -15.60
N ILE A 740 14.92 -27.81 -16.93
CA ILE A 740 15.65 -26.72 -17.56
C ILE A 740 14.65 -25.90 -18.38
N LEU A 741 14.40 -24.65 -18.02
CA LEU A 741 13.57 -23.74 -18.80
C LEU A 741 14.43 -22.84 -19.69
N LEU A 742 13.90 -22.51 -20.86
CA LEU A 742 14.45 -21.52 -21.79
C LEU A 742 13.31 -20.87 -22.59
N GLU A 743 13.59 -19.71 -23.18
CA GLU A 743 12.64 -18.99 -24.04
C GLU A 743 12.18 -19.88 -25.20
N ASP A 744 10.86 -19.91 -25.44
CA ASP A 744 10.20 -20.66 -26.51
C ASP A 744 10.37 -19.98 -27.88
N ASP A 745 11.62 -19.88 -28.32
CA ASP A 745 11.99 -19.23 -29.57
C ASP A 745 13.18 -19.92 -30.25
N ASN A 746 13.30 -19.81 -31.57
CA ASN A 746 14.34 -20.46 -32.36
C ASN A 746 15.74 -20.01 -31.93
N LEU A 747 16.74 -20.90 -31.95
CA LEU A 747 18.14 -20.57 -31.65
C LEU A 747 18.77 -19.64 -32.71
N GLU A 748 18.44 -18.34 -32.67
CA GLU A 748 19.05 -17.32 -33.51
C GLU A 748 20.55 -17.15 -33.22
N PRO A 749 21.41 -16.95 -34.23
CA PRO A 749 22.82 -16.68 -34.00
C PRO A 749 23.01 -15.31 -33.33
N LYS A 750 23.62 -15.31 -32.14
CA LYS A 750 24.12 -14.14 -31.37
C LYS A 750 23.19 -13.50 -30.33
N SER A 751 22.01 -14.03 -30.03
CA SER A 751 21.31 -13.63 -28.80
C SER A 751 21.88 -14.38 -27.59
N LEU A 752 22.18 -13.65 -26.52
CA LEU A 752 22.48 -14.26 -25.22
C LEU A 752 21.18 -14.83 -24.67
N ARG A 753 21.13 -16.14 -24.43
CA ARG A 753 19.95 -16.84 -23.89
C ARG A 753 20.18 -17.27 -22.46
N THR A 754 19.15 -17.14 -21.62
CA THR A 754 19.22 -17.62 -20.25
C THR A 754 18.55 -19.00 -20.14
N LEU A 755 19.26 -19.95 -19.55
CA LEU A 755 18.75 -21.24 -19.14
C LEU A 755 18.47 -21.20 -17.64
N TYR A 756 17.32 -21.70 -17.23
CA TYR A 756 16.89 -21.71 -15.83
C TYR A 756 16.82 -23.14 -15.31
N VAL A 757 17.61 -23.45 -14.29
CA VAL A 757 17.47 -24.69 -13.53
C VAL A 757 16.38 -24.49 -12.48
N ILE A 758 15.35 -25.32 -12.50
CA ILE A 758 14.18 -25.23 -11.60
C ILE A 758 13.95 -26.55 -10.87
N ASP A 759 13.00 -26.54 -9.92
CA ASP A 759 12.52 -27.73 -9.22
C ASP A 759 13.57 -28.43 -8.34
N TRP A 760 14.17 -27.65 -7.43
CA TRP A 760 15.20 -28.11 -6.51
C TRP A 760 14.65 -28.95 -5.33
N GLU A 761 13.39 -29.36 -5.36
CA GLU A 761 12.71 -30.05 -4.24
C GLU A 761 13.33 -31.42 -3.91
N ASN A 762 14.03 -32.03 -4.87
CA ASN A 762 14.73 -33.31 -4.70
C ASN A 762 16.23 -33.15 -4.38
N SER A 763 16.68 -31.94 -4.04
CA SER A 763 18.09 -31.73 -3.71
C SER A 763 18.48 -32.50 -2.44
N GLN A 764 19.62 -33.17 -2.51
CA GLN A 764 20.03 -34.15 -1.50
C GLN A 764 21.54 -34.39 -1.51
N VAL A 765 22.05 -35.01 -0.44
CA VAL A 765 23.42 -35.53 -0.46
C VAL A 765 23.50 -36.71 -1.43
N GLY A 766 24.49 -36.73 -2.31
CA GLY A 766 24.66 -37.84 -3.25
C GLY A 766 25.94 -37.72 -4.05
N VAL A 767 26.15 -38.69 -4.94
CA VAL A 767 27.28 -38.68 -5.87
C VAL A 767 26.94 -37.86 -7.12
N PRO A 768 27.85 -37.01 -7.63
CA PRO A 768 27.65 -36.15 -8.81
C PRO A 768 27.11 -36.89 -10.04
N SER A 769 27.52 -38.15 -10.19
CA SER A 769 27.14 -38.99 -11.33
C SER A 769 25.63 -39.13 -11.52
N LEU A 770 24.82 -39.02 -10.45
CA LEU A 770 23.36 -39.11 -10.51
C LEU A 770 22.74 -38.00 -11.38
N ASP A 771 23.15 -36.76 -11.19
CA ASP A 771 22.67 -35.62 -12.00
C ASP A 771 23.19 -35.71 -13.44
N HIS A 772 24.47 -36.02 -13.62
CA HIS A 772 25.09 -36.06 -14.95
C HIS A 772 24.51 -37.20 -15.81
N GLY A 773 24.36 -38.40 -15.24
CA GLY A 773 23.79 -39.53 -15.96
C GLY A 773 22.32 -39.33 -16.33
N GLY A 774 21.55 -38.65 -15.48
CA GLY A 774 20.16 -38.29 -15.76
C GLY A 774 20.02 -37.35 -16.96
N MET A 775 20.78 -36.25 -16.96
CA MET A 775 20.79 -35.30 -18.07
C MET A 775 21.25 -35.92 -19.39
N LEU A 776 22.39 -36.63 -19.37
CA LEU A 776 22.94 -37.33 -20.55
C LEU A 776 21.96 -38.39 -21.09
N GLY A 777 21.29 -39.11 -20.19
CA GLY A 777 20.27 -40.10 -20.54
C GLY A 777 19.07 -39.48 -21.28
N GLU A 778 18.49 -38.40 -20.75
CA GLU A 778 17.37 -37.71 -21.41
C GLU A 778 17.75 -37.12 -22.78
N MET A 779 18.96 -36.54 -22.90
CA MET A 779 19.48 -36.04 -24.18
C MET A 779 19.61 -37.17 -25.22
N TYR A 780 20.06 -38.34 -24.78
CA TYR A 780 20.14 -39.52 -25.64
C TYR A 780 18.77 -40.04 -26.06
N VAL A 781 17.78 -40.04 -25.15
CA VAL A 781 16.40 -40.46 -25.40
C VAL A 781 15.74 -39.61 -26.49
N LEU A 782 15.99 -38.29 -26.50
CA LEU A 782 15.55 -37.38 -27.57
C LEU A 782 16.09 -37.81 -28.94
N TRP A 783 17.38 -38.08 -29.04
CA TRP A 783 17.99 -38.53 -30.29
C TRP A 783 17.48 -39.92 -30.69
N LYS A 784 17.44 -40.87 -29.76
CA LYS A 784 17.15 -42.28 -30.05
C LYS A 784 15.72 -42.50 -30.52
N TYR A 785 14.72 -41.93 -29.82
CA TYR A 785 13.31 -42.12 -30.17
C TYR A 785 12.80 -41.09 -31.19
N LYS A 786 13.27 -39.84 -31.12
CA LYS A 786 12.72 -38.75 -31.96
C LYS A 786 13.61 -38.38 -33.14
N ARG A 787 14.79 -39.01 -33.26
CA ARG A 787 15.75 -38.76 -34.34
C ARG A 787 16.17 -37.29 -34.42
N ILE A 788 16.19 -36.62 -33.27
CA ILE A 788 16.65 -35.23 -33.13
C ILE A 788 18.16 -35.26 -32.91
N ASP A 789 18.94 -34.94 -33.94
CA ASP A 789 20.41 -34.98 -33.89
C ASP A 789 20.98 -34.01 -32.84
N ALA A 790 20.27 -32.90 -32.58
CA ALA A 790 20.61 -31.99 -31.48
C ALA A 790 20.66 -32.67 -30.10
N GLY A 791 19.88 -33.74 -29.86
CA GLY A 791 19.97 -34.51 -28.61
C GLY A 791 21.37 -35.09 -28.41
N LEU A 792 21.96 -35.66 -29.48
CA LEU A 792 23.31 -36.21 -29.44
C LEU A 792 24.38 -35.12 -29.38
N TRP A 793 24.19 -33.99 -30.06
CA TRP A 793 25.11 -32.85 -30.00
C TRP A 793 25.14 -32.20 -28.61
N MET A 794 23.97 -32.03 -27.97
CA MET A 794 23.88 -31.59 -26.57
C MET A 794 24.61 -32.55 -25.63
N LEU A 795 24.44 -33.87 -25.82
CA LEU A 795 25.14 -34.90 -25.04
C LEU A 795 26.67 -34.77 -25.18
N GLN A 796 27.17 -34.59 -26.39
CA GLN A 796 28.59 -34.40 -26.67
C GLN A 796 29.15 -33.14 -26.00
N GLY A 797 28.41 -32.03 -26.08
CA GLY A 797 28.77 -30.80 -25.40
C GLY A 797 28.73 -30.92 -23.88
N TYR A 798 27.71 -31.59 -23.33
CA TYR A 798 27.62 -31.88 -21.91
C TYR A 798 28.82 -32.69 -21.43
N ALA A 799 29.21 -33.74 -22.18
CA ALA A 799 30.39 -34.55 -21.89
C ALA A 799 31.69 -33.73 -21.86
N GLU A 800 31.84 -32.75 -22.77
CA GLU A 800 32.96 -31.79 -22.76
C GLU A 800 32.90 -30.84 -21.56
N GLY A 801 31.72 -30.32 -21.22
CA GLY A 801 31.51 -29.38 -20.13
C GLY A 801 31.72 -29.97 -18.74
N LEU A 802 31.68 -31.31 -18.61
CA LEU A 802 32.11 -32.01 -17.39
C LEU A 802 33.60 -31.81 -17.07
N GLY A 803 34.41 -31.45 -18.07
CA GLY A 803 35.84 -31.18 -17.89
C GLY A 803 36.68 -32.42 -17.53
N PRO A 804 37.95 -32.21 -17.14
CA PRO A 804 38.85 -33.29 -16.72
C PRO A 804 38.36 -33.97 -15.44
N ARG A 805 38.40 -35.30 -15.42
CA ARG A 805 37.96 -36.12 -14.29
C ARG A 805 38.68 -37.45 -14.24
N THR A 806 38.65 -38.10 -13.08
CA THR A 806 39.27 -39.42 -12.88
C THR A 806 38.60 -40.48 -13.75
N GLU A 807 39.31 -41.57 -13.98
CA GLU A 807 38.76 -42.70 -14.74
C GLU A 807 37.53 -43.29 -14.02
N ASP A 808 37.59 -43.43 -12.70
CA ASP A 808 36.51 -43.95 -11.86
C ASP A 808 35.24 -43.09 -11.96
N ALA A 809 35.38 -41.76 -11.86
CA ALA A 809 34.24 -40.85 -12.01
C ALA A 809 33.62 -40.95 -13.41
N THR A 810 34.45 -41.11 -14.44
CA THR A 810 34.01 -41.28 -15.83
C THR A 810 33.20 -42.56 -16.02
N TRP A 811 33.69 -43.69 -15.50
CA TRP A 811 32.98 -44.96 -15.53
C TRP A 811 31.67 -44.91 -14.75
N ARG A 812 31.65 -44.23 -13.61
CA ARG A 812 30.44 -44.09 -12.79
C ARG A 812 29.35 -43.26 -13.47
N VAL A 813 29.72 -42.21 -14.22
CA VAL A 813 28.79 -41.44 -15.07
C VAL A 813 28.25 -42.33 -16.20
N ALA A 814 29.12 -43.05 -16.92
CA ALA A 814 28.69 -43.96 -17.99
C ALA A 814 27.73 -45.04 -17.48
N LEU A 815 27.99 -45.58 -16.29
CA LEU A 815 27.11 -46.53 -15.61
C LEU A 815 25.76 -45.89 -15.29
N GLN A 816 25.74 -44.65 -14.79
CA GLN A 816 24.50 -43.95 -14.46
C GLN A 816 23.66 -43.63 -15.71
N VAL A 817 24.29 -43.32 -16.85
CA VAL A 817 23.58 -43.18 -18.13
C VAL A 817 22.82 -44.45 -18.45
N GLY A 818 23.48 -45.62 -18.36
CA GLY A 818 22.83 -46.90 -18.58
C GLY A 818 21.67 -47.17 -17.62
N VAL A 819 21.84 -46.85 -16.33
CA VAL A 819 20.77 -46.93 -15.32
C VAL A 819 19.58 -46.04 -15.71
N HIS A 820 19.81 -44.79 -16.11
CA HIS A 820 18.74 -43.87 -16.51
C HIS A 820 18.00 -44.35 -17.77
N LEU A 821 18.73 -44.82 -18.79
CA LEU A 821 18.13 -45.37 -20.01
C LEU A 821 17.25 -46.59 -19.71
N LEU A 822 17.67 -47.44 -18.78
CA LEU A 822 16.89 -48.61 -18.39
C LEU A 822 15.64 -48.20 -17.57
N SER A 823 15.80 -47.31 -16.59
CA SER A 823 14.73 -46.94 -15.66
C SER A 823 13.70 -45.98 -16.27
N PHE A 824 14.11 -44.97 -17.04
CA PHE A 824 13.22 -43.96 -17.63
C PHE A 824 13.07 -44.09 -19.14
N GLY A 825 14.15 -44.43 -19.85
CA GLY A 825 14.11 -44.63 -21.30
C GLY A 825 13.17 -45.75 -21.74
N THR A 826 12.96 -46.78 -20.91
CA THR A 826 11.99 -47.86 -21.18
C THR A 826 10.57 -47.58 -20.69
N LEU A 827 10.36 -46.51 -19.92
CA LEU A 827 9.05 -46.09 -19.38
C LEU A 827 8.34 -45.01 -20.19
N SER A 828 9.00 -44.49 -21.23
CA SER A 828 8.50 -43.38 -22.04
C SER A 828 7.35 -43.83 -22.95
N THR A 829 6.17 -44.02 -22.37
CA THR A 829 4.95 -44.49 -23.08
C THR A 829 4.60 -43.50 -24.19
N GLY A 830 4.39 -44.00 -25.41
CA GLY A 830 4.12 -43.18 -26.60
C GLY A 830 5.35 -42.51 -27.24
N TRP A 831 6.56 -42.74 -26.72
CA TRP A 831 7.78 -42.19 -27.31
C TRP A 831 8.34 -43.01 -28.46
N GLY A 832 8.30 -44.33 -28.34
CA GLY A 832 8.74 -45.28 -29.36
C GLY A 832 7.81 -46.49 -29.45
N THR A 833 8.01 -47.27 -30.51
CA THR A 833 7.37 -48.57 -30.70
C THR A 833 7.86 -49.60 -29.67
N THR A 834 7.15 -50.72 -29.51
CA THR A 834 7.59 -51.82 -28.63
C THR A 834 9.01 -52.30 -28.97
N GLU A 835 9.34 -52.40 -30.26
CA GLU A 835 10.67 -52.80 -30.72
C GLU A 835 11.74 -51.77 -30.33
N GLU A 836 11.46 -50.48 -30.50
CA GLU A 836 12.40 -49.41 -30.09
C GLU A 836 12.60 -49.37 -28.58
N VAL A 837 11.56 -49.69 -27.78
CA VAL A 837 11.67 -49.81 -26.32
C VAL A 837 12.53 -51.02 -25.93
N GLU A 838 12.37 -52.16 -26.61
CA GLU A 838 13.25 -53.31 -26.40
C GLU A 838 14.70 -53.03 -26.82
N ASP A 839 14.92 -52.29 -27.90
CA ASP A 839 16.24 -51.85 -28.33
C ASP A 839 16.86 -50.90 -27.31
N MET A 840 16.07 -50.01 -26.71
CA MET A 840 16.52 -49.19 -25.59
C MET A 840 16.92 -50.06 -24.39
N ALA A 841 16.16 -51.11 -24.07
CA ALA A 841 16.52 -52.05 -23.00
C ALA A 841 17.81 -52.82 -23.31
N ARG A 842 18.01 -53.26 -24.56
CA ARG A 842 19.25 -53.90 -25.03
C ARG A 842 20.45 -52.96 -24.90
N LEU A 843 20.30 -51.72 -25.37
CA LEU A 843 21.35 -50.71 -25.26
C LEU A 843 21.68 -50.40 -23.80
N ALA A 844 20.67 -50.15 -22.96
CA ALA A 844 20.86 -49.79 -21.56
C ALA A 844 21.58 -50.92 -20.80
N ARG A 845 21.20 -52.18 -21.05
CA ARG A 845 21.93 -53.35 -20.57
C ARG A 845 23.40 -53.33 -20.98
N ASP A 846 23.67 -53.13 -22.27
CA ASP A 846 25.04 -53.15 -22.79
C ASP A 846 25.87 -52.02 -22.18
N VAL A 847 25.32 -50.80 -22.08
CA VAL A 847 25.97 -49.67 -21.40
C VAL A 847 26.28 -50.02 -19.94
N ILE A 848 25.33 -50.56 -19.19
CA ILE A 848 25.53 -50.93 -17.78
C ILE A 848 26.62 -52.00 -17.65
N VAL A 849 26.51 -53.10 -18.40
CA VAL A 849 27.45 -54.23 -18.30
C VAL A 849 28.85 -53.78 -18.71
N LYS A 850 28.97 -53.02 -19.80
CA LYS A 850 30.25 -52.56 -20.33
C LYS A 850 30.90 -51.49 -19.45
N ALA A 851 30.10 -50.61 -18.83
CA ALA A 851 30.61 -49.65 -17.86
C ALA A 851 31.08 -50.36 -16.59
N TRP A 852 30.32 -51.36 -16.11
CA TRP A 852 30.68 -52.17 -14.95
C TRP A 852 31.99 -52.94 -15.17
N THR A 853 32.19 -53.51 -16.36
CA THR A 853 33.43 -54.24 -16.71
C THR A 853 34.53 -53.35 -17.26
N ARG A 854 34.33 -52.02 -17.33
CA ARG A 854 35.27 -51.03 -17.89
C ARG A 854 35.77 -51.38 -19.30
N ASP A 855 34.87 -51.82 -20.18
CA ASP A 855 35.21 -52.19 -21.56
C ASP A 855 35.37 -50.93 -22.45
N ARG A 856 36.56 -50.32 -22.37
CA ARG A 856 36.88 -49.09 -23.13
C ARG A 856 36.73 -49.28 -24.64
N SER A 857 37.08 -50.46 -25.15
CA SER A 857 37.02 -50.77 -26.58
C SER A 857 35.60 -50.75 -27.16
N TRP A 858 34.61 -51.07 -26.33
CA TRP A 858 33.20 -50.98 -26.70
C TRP A 858 32.72 -49.52 -26.69
N PHE A 859 33.09 -48.75 -25.66
CA PHE A 859 32.71 -47.33 -25.55
C PHE A 859 33.32 -46.46 -26.63
N ASP A 860 34.57 -46.69 -27.03
CA ASP A 860 35.22 -45.93 -28.12
C ASP A 860 34.51 -46.10 -29.48
N LYS A 861 33.69 -47.15 -29.62
CA LYS A 861 32.89 -47.44 -30.82
C LYS A 861 31.40 -47.10 -30.66
N SER A 862 30.99 -46.64 -29.48
CA SER A 862 29.59 -46.30 -29.19
C SER A 862 29.35 -44.79 -29.27
N ASP A 863 28.09 -44.39 -29.24
CA ASP A 863 27.69 -42.98 -29.20
C ASP A 863 28.17 -42.25 -27.92
N PHE A 864 28.62 -43.01 -26.91
CA PHE A 864 29.10 -42.50 -25.63
C PHE A 864 30.63 -42.33 -25.56
N ALA A 865 31.35 -42.51 -26.68
CA ALA A 865 32.80 -42.33 -26.75
C ALA A 865 33.25 -40.95 -26.22
N CYS A 866 32.43 -39.91 -26.42
CA CYS A 866 32.71 -38.55 -25.97
C CYS A 866 32.85 -38.42 -24.44
N LEU A 867 32.27 -39.33 -23.65
CA LEU A 867 32.43 -39.32 -22.20
C LEU A 867 33.88 -39.49 -21.76
N PHE A 868 34.71 -40.13 -22.59
CA PHE A 868 36.08 -40.46 -22.26
C PHE A 868 37.14 -39.64 -23.01
N ALA A 869 36.74 -38.57 -23.69
CA ALA A 869 37.64 -37.73 -24.46
C ALA A 869 38.56 -36.85 -23.58
N ALA A 870 38.17 -36.59 -22.33
CA ALA A 870 38.87 -35.71 -21.37
C ALA A 870 39.32 -36.43 -20.09
N THR A 871 39.38 -37.77 -20.09
CA THR A 871 39.80 -38.56 -18.92
C THR A 871 41.30 -38.38 -18.67
N LEU A 872 41.67 -38.04 -17.44
CA LEU A 872 43.08 -38.00 -17.04
C LEU A 872 43.60 -39.44 -16.98
N GLN A 873 44.72 -39.73 -17.66
CA GLN A 873 45.44 -40.98 -17.44
C GLN A 873 46.13 -40.89 -16.08
N ASP A 874 45.71 -41.71 -15.13
CA ASP A 874 46.44 -41.91 -13.87
C ASP A 874 47.76 -42.67 -14.11
#